data_AF-K9S9E7-F1
#
_entry.id   AF-K9S9E7-F1
#
_cell.length_a   1.000
_cell.length_b   1.000
_cell.length_c   1.000
_cell.angle_alpha   90.00
_cell.angle_beta   90.00
_cell.angle_gamma   90.00
#
_symmetry.space_group_name_H-M   'P 1'
#
loop_
_entity.id
_entity.type
_entity.pdbx_description
1 polymer ?
#
loop_
_entity_poly.entity_id
_entity_poly.type
_entity_poly.pdbx_seq_one_letter_code
_entity_poly.pdbx_strand_id
1 'polypeptide(L)'
;MKILCIEDDEGLAKLLQRSLNKQHYRVEIAIDGQQGWELIQSSAYDLILLDWMLPSLTGIEICQRLRAGLHLPSSPNQDTPILLMTALDAVTNKVLGLDAGADDYVVKPFDFDEILARIRALLRRSQKTRSPLLQWGALCLHPSSCEVTYRGSPITLAAKEYELLELFLRNPEQIFSLDRLLFNLWTTGGTPSEGAVRAHIKGLRQKLKQAGAEDPIDTLYKLGYRLKQRQDRRTMKDEPTAEELSTPEAQGTASLAEEAPPTADRMTELSSIPPEFLDVWQECRQSYCDRLLIIETAVTALEQGSLTPDQQQSAAQEAHTLIGSLGSFGLTEASHLSRQVQQLLKGLETLGPDDLAQLKQLIAQLKKHLEPSIPLPAEPEPLEEIAFSETLPLEFGEEKGSPKGAASSPFPSLLIVEDDWPLAQMLSKEASAGGWRVTIATTLKDAQQSFQASPFDTILLDIHLSDTAGNGLDFLAMVRRQAPDLPVVMLTADENFEDRVEAARLGSRCFLQKPIAPAQVLTALAQVLQQASRSSAHILIVDDDPALLQILCNLLQPCGYRVTTLSQPQAFWQTLEQAVPDLLILDVELCQPPATLPSTDALIPPLSGIELCQVIRSDLRWNRVPVLFLSAYADIETVQRSFAAGADDFLSKPVVPLDLLTRIKTRLEQRKLWQATELDELTGVSLRRKALLDLTRLMRLAQRQSQPLSLALIDLDHFKQVNDRYGHSAGDQVLRYVGQLLHQLVRQEDVVGRWGGEEFIVGMYGIHKEVGVRRLEEVLGRLRQFVFQDQSDEPFQVTFSAGVSQLPEDGSDLQRLYCVADQALYRAKAAGRKQIFSS
;
A
#
# COMPACT_ATOMS: atom_id res chain seq x y z
N MET A 1 16.80 -1.30 9.79
CA MET A 1 16.20 -1.67 8.49
C MET A 1 17.23 -1.47 7.39
N LYS A 2 17.24 -2.31 6.36
CA LYS A 2 18.18 -2.29 5.22
C LYS A 2 17.49 -1.66 4.00
N ILE A 3 18.09 -0.59 3.47
CA ILE A 3 17.61 0.14 2.29
C ILE A 3 18.63 -0.04 1.17
N LEU A 4 18.14 -0.36 -0.04
CA LEU A 4 18.95 -0.27 -1.25
C LEU A 4 18.70 1.09 -1.89
N CYS A 5 19.76 1.83 -2.21
CA CYS A 5 19.70 3.09 -2.95
C CYS A 5 20.37 2.90 -4.31
N ILE A 6 19.60 2.97 -5.39
CA ILE A 6 20.09 2.85 -6.76
C ILE A 6 20.03 4.24 -7.40
N GLU A 7 21.18 4.89 -7.53
CA GLU A 7 21.34 6.30 -7.92
C GLU A 7 22.68 6.46 -8.65
N ASP A 8 22.65 6.95 -9.88
CA ASP A 8 23.85 7.11 -10.73
C ASP A 8 24.67 8.36 -10.41
N ASP A 9 24.07 9.36 -9.75
CA ASP A 9 24.83 10.45 -9.17
C ASP A 9 25.47 10.04 -7.84
N GLU A 10 26.77 9.72 -7.88
CA GLU A 10 27.54 9.34 -6.68
C GLU A 10 27.46 10.37 -5.54
N GLY A 11 27.39 11.67 -5.85
CA GLY A 11 27.33 12.71 -4.84
C GLY A 11 25.98 12.70 -4.13
N LEU A 12 24.89 12.60 -4.89
CA LEU A 12 23.54 12.45 -4.33
C LEU A 12 23.38 11.12 -3.58
N ALA A 13 23.93 10.01 -4.11
CA ALA A 13 23.91 8.71 -3.46
C ALA A 13 24.65 8.72 -2.11
N LYS A 14 25.83 9.35 -2.04
CA LYS A 14 26.59 9.53 -0.78
C LYS A 14 25.83 10.42 0.20
N LEU A 15 25.19 11.48 -0.30
CA LEU A 15 24.39 12.39 0.51
C LEU A 15 23.18 11.67 1.12
N LEU A 16 22.42 10.94 0.31
CA LEU A 16 21.31 10.08 0.75
C LEU A 16 21.79 9.04 1.77
N GLN A 17 22.89 8.35 1.51
CA GLN A 17 23.46 7.38 2.45
C GLN A 17 23.85 8.03 3.78
N ARG A 18 24.50 9.21 3.80
CA ARG A 18 24.82 9.91 5.05
C ARG A 18 23.56 10.31 5.81
N SER A 19 22.59 10.91 5.14
CA SER A 19 21.32 11.37 5.74
C SER A 19 20.51 10.19 6.32
N LEU A 20 20.41 9.08 5.59
CA LEU A 20 19.70 7.89 6.04
C LEU A 20 20.43 7.13 7.14
N ASN A 21 21.77 7.07 7.09
CA ASN A 21 22.58 6.46 8.15
C ASN A 21 22.47 7.24 9.48
N LYS A 22 22.34 8.59 9.43
CA LYS A 22 22.03 9.40 10.63
C LYS A 22 20.70 9.01 11.26
N GLN A 23 19.73 8.58 10.45
CA GLN A 23 18.43 8.07 10.90
C GLN A 23 18.45 6.56 11.19
N HIS A 24 19.64 5.97 11.37
CA HIS A 24 19.85 4.56 11.72
C HIS A 24 19.37 3.55 10.67
N TYR A 25 19.13 3.98 9.43
CA TYR A 25 18.96 3.07 8.30
C TYR A 25 20.31 2.53 7.82
N ARG A 26 20.33 1.29 7.32
CA ARG A 26 21.52 0.70 6.71
C ARG A 26 21.37 0.82 5.19
N VAL A 27 22.16 1.69 4.57
CA VAL A 27 22.03 1.95 3.13
C VAL A 27 23.15 1.29 2.33
N GLU A 28 22.77 0.44 1.39
CA GLU A 28 23.63 -0.10 0.34
C GLU A 28 23.41 0.70 -0.94
N ILE A 29 24.48 1.06 -1.65
CA ILE A 29 24.41 1.91 -2.85
C ILE A 29 24.68 1.05 -4.09
N ALA A 30 23.90 1.28 -5.14
CA ALA A 30 24.25 0.91 -6.51
C ALA A 30 24.26 2.15 -7.41
N ILE A 31 25.25 2.24 -8.30
CA ILE A 31 25.45 3.40 -9.19
C ILE A 31 24.87 3.21 -10.60
N ASP A 32 24.32 2.03 -10.89
CA ASP A 32 23.59 1.76 -12.13
C ASP A 32 22.52 0.70 -11.91
N GLY A 33 21.60 0.57 -12.87
CA GLY A 33 20.48 -0.34 -12.75
C GLY A 33 20.85 -1.83 -12.78
N GLN A 34 21.97 -2.19 -13.43
CA GLN A 34 22.42 -3.59 -13.49
C GLN A 34 23.01 -4.03 -12.15
N GLN A 35 23.87 -3.22 -11.56
CA GLN A 35 24.39 -3.44 -10.20
C GLN A 35 23.24 -3.46 -9.18
N GLY A 36 22.28 -2.54 -9.32
CA GLY A 36 21.07 -2.52 -8.50
C GLY A 36 20.28 -3.84 -8.60
N TRP A 37 20.10 -4.37 -9.81
CA TRP A 37 19.41 -5.63 -10.04
C TRP A 37 20.13 -6.84 -9.42
N GLU A 38 21.46 -6.91 -9.54
CA GLU A 38 22.27 -7.98 -8.93
C GLU A 38 22.17 -7.98 -7.40
N LEU A 39 22.16 -6.80 -6.79
CA LEU A 39 21.94 -6.64 -5.35
C LEU A 39 20.53 -7.07 -4.92
N ILE A 40 19.51 -6.71 -5.69
CA ILE A 40 18.12 -7.14 -5.48
C ILE A 40 18.00 -8.68 -5.54
N GLN A 41 18.74 -9.35 -6.42
CA GLN A 41 18.68 -10.82 -6.53
C GLN A 41 19.42 -11.54 -5.39
N SER A 42 20.45 -10.91 -4.82
CA SER A 42 21.35 -11.56 -3.85
C SER A 42 21.03 -11.24 -2.38
N SER A 43 20.27 -10.18 -2.09
CA SER A 43 19.99 -9.71 -0.74
C SER A 43 18.53 -9.29 -0.55
N ALA A 44 17.97 -9.49 0.65
CA ALA A 44 16.67 -8.94 1.03
C ALA A 44 16.80 -7.49 1.53
N TYR A 45 15.84 -6.64 1.14
CA TYR A 45 15.76 -5.23 1.56
C TYR A 45 14.39 -4.89 2.12
N ASP A 46 14.36 -3.97 3.08
CA ASP A 46 13.13 -3.45 3.68
C ASP A 46 12.49 -2.34 2.82
N LEU A 47 13.29 -1.66 1.98
CA LEU A 47 12.86 -0.63 1.02
C LEU A 47 13.92 -0.45 -0.08
N ILE A 48 13.47 -0.09 -1.29
CA ILE A 48 14.33 0.27 -2.42
C ILE A 48 14.07 1.75 -2.78
N LEU A 49 15.11 2.58 -2.70
CA LEU A 49 15.17 3.91 -3.29
C LEU A 49 15.73 3.77 -4.69
N LEU A 50 14.99 4.23 -5.69
CA LEU A 50 15.29 3.94 -7.08
C LEU A 50 15.24 5.21 -7.91
N ASP A 51 16.34 5.61 -8.53
CA ASP A 51 16.26 6.63 -9.59
C ASP A 51 15.53 6.05 -10.80
N TRP A 52 14.68 6.87 -11.40
CA TRP A 52 14.08 6.63 -12.71
C TRP A 52 15.14 6.48 -13.81
N MET A 53 16.08 7.42 -13.89
CA MET A 53 16.99 7.62 -15.03
C MET A 53 18.34 6.96 -14.78
N LEU A 54 18.34 5.64 -14.68
CA LEU A 54 19.56 4.86 -14.45
C LEU A 54 20.20 4.36 -15.76
N PRO A 55 21.55 4.31 -15.83
CA PRO A 55 22.26 3.61 -16.88
C PRO A 55 21.97 2.10 -16.88
N SER A 56 22.11 1.46 -18.05
CA SER A 56 21.95 0.02 -18.29
C SER A 56 20.52 -0.53 -18.14
N LEU A 57 19.90 -0.34 -16.97
CA LEU A 57 18.50 -0.68 -16.70
C LEU A 57 17.83 0.52 -16.05
N THR A 58 16.71 0.97 -16.62
CA THR A 58 15.95 2.10 -16.06
C THR A 58 15.24 1.69 -14.77
N GLY A 59 14.93 2.67 -13.92
CA GLY A 59 14.17 2.42 -12.69
C GLY A 59 12.79 1.81 -12.97
N ILE A 60 12.16 2.21 -14.08
CA ILE A 60 10.86 1.65 -14.50
C ILE A 60 10.96 0.17 -14.86
N GLU A 61 11.99 -0.23 -15.62
CA GLU A 61 12.21 -1.63 -15.96
C GLU A 61 12.48 -2.47 -14.71
N ILE A 62 13.23 -1.93 -13.74
CA ILE A 62 13.47 -2.61 -12.46
C ILE A 62 12.17 -2.77 -11.67
N CYS A 63 11.33 -1.73 -11.57
CA CYS A 63 10.00 -1.81 -10.96
C CYS A 63 9.15 -2.91 -11.60
N GLN A 64 9.05 -2.88 -12.93
CA GLN A 64 8.26 -3.86 -13.68
C GLN A 64 8.79 -5.28 -13.50
N ARG A 65 10.11 -5.49 -13.52
CA ARG A 65 10.72 -6.81 -13.29
C ARG A 65 10.46 -7.32 -11.88
N LEU A 66 10.55 -6.46 -10.86
CA LEU A 66 10.23 -6.81 -9.47
C LEU A 66 8.77 -7.26 -9.32
N ARG A 67 7.83 -6.58 -9.98
CA ARG A 67 6.39 -6.88 -9.88
C ARG A 67 5.92 -7.98 -10.83
N ALA A 68 6.54 -8.15 -12.00
CA ALA A 68 6.26 -9.23 -12.96
C ALA A 68 6.61 -10.63 -12.41
N GLY A 69 7.46 -10.69 -11.37
CA GLY A 69 7.81 -11.90 -10.62
C GLY A 69 6.67 -12.57 -9.84
N LEU A 70 5.42 -12.07 -9.95
CA LEU A 70 4.19 -12.64 -9.38
C LEU A 70 3.94 -14.15 -9.66
N HIS A 71 4.75 -14.78 -10.52
CA HIS A 71 4.64 -16.19 -10.91
C HIS A 71 5.80 -17.08 -10.45
N LEU A 72 6.81 -16.56 -9.73
CA LEU A 72 7.90 -17.35 -9.15
C LEU A 72 7.87 -17.22 -7.61
N PRO A 73 7.32 -18.23 -6.90
CA PRO A 73 7.22 -18.19 -5.44
C PRO A 73 8.62 -18.44 -4.86
N SER A 74 9.42 -17.39 -4.61
CA SER A 74 10.64 -17.38 -3.75
C SER A 74 11.49 -16.09 -3.82
N SER A 75 11.09 -15.00 -4.49
CA SER A 75 11.94 -13.78 -4.49
C SER A 75 11.79 -13.01 -3.18
N PRO A 76 12.88 -12.78 -2.40
CA PRO A 76 12.80 -12.14 -1.09
C PRO A 76 12.37 -10.67 -1.13
N ASN A 77 12.40 -10.04 -2.31
CA ASN A 77 12.09 -8.61 -2.49
C ASN A 77 10.79 -8.32 -3.26
N GLN A 78 9.96 -9.34 -3.50
CA GLN A 78 8.76 -9.21 -4.32
C GLN A 78 7.78 -8.16 -3.78
N ASP A 79 7.63 -8.10 -2.46
CA ASP A 79 6.75 -7.15 -1.75
C ASP A 79 7.52 -5.97 -1.14
N THR A 80 8.81 -5.83 -1.45
CA THR A 80 9.61 -4.72 -0.93
C THR A 80 9.11 -3.41 -1.49
N PRO A 81 8.82 -2.41 -0.64
CA PRO A 81 8.34 -1.10 -1.08
C PRO A 81 9.41 -0.37 -1.89
N ILE A 82 8.99 0.25 -3.00
CA ILE A 82 9.85 1.02 -3.90
C ILE A 82 9.43 2.49 -3.84
N LEU A 83 10.38 3.36 -3.47
CA LEU A 83 10.25 4.82 -3.58
C LEU A 83 11.05 5.29 -4.79
N LEU A 84 10.35 5.76 -5.82
CA LEU A 84 10.95 6.22 -7.07
C LEU A 84 11.38 7.68 -6.95
N MET A 85 12.63 7.98 -7.24
CA MET A 85 13.17 9.35 -7.32
C MET A 85 13.22 9.77 -8.78
N THR A 86 12.68 10.92 -9.13
CA THR A 86 12.62 11.36 -10.53
C THR A 86 12.78 12.85 -10.68
N ALA A 87 13.57 13.31 -11.64
CA ALA A 87 13.61 14.72 -12.04
C ALA A 87 12.50 15.08 -13.07
N LEU A 88 11.60 14.14 -13.37
CA LEU A 88 10.43 14.34 -14.22
C LEU A 88 9.20 14.67 -13.35
N ASP A 89 8.77 15.93 -13.36
CA ASP A 89 7.70 16.44 -12.51
C ASP A 89 6.29 16.37 -13.13
N ALA A 90 6.21 16.06 -14.43
CA ALA A 90 4.94 15.92 -15.16
C ALA A 90 4.07 14.79 -14.58
N VAL A 91 2.76 15.06 -14.48
CA VAL A 91 1.76 14.12 -13.94
C VAL A 91 1.77 12.78 -14.69
N THR A 92 1.96 12.80 -16.00
CA THR A 92 2.06 11.59 -16.84
C THR A 92 3.22 10.68 -16.43
N ASN A 93 4.36 11.25 -16.05
CA ASN A 93 5.53 10.48 -15.61
C ASN A 93 5.31 9.91 -14.20
N LYS A 94 4.72 10.69 -13.29
CA LYS A 94 4.32 10.24 -11.95
C LYS A 94 3.39 9.02 -12.02
N VAL A 95 2.40 9.08 -12.90
CA VAL A 95 1.43 7.99 -13.15
C VAL A 95 2.13 6.76 -13.70
N LEU A 96 2.98 6.93 -14.71
CA LEU A 96 3.75 5.83 -15.31
C LEU A 96 4.63 5.13 -14.28
N GLY A 97 5.27 5.87 -13.36
CA GLY A 97 6.07 5.31 -12.27
C GLY A 97 5.27 4.44 -11.31
N LEU A 98 4.08 4.91 -10.89
CA LEU A 98 3.20 4.16 -10.00
C LEU A 98 2.59 2.93 -10.70
N ASP A 99 2.15 3.06 -11.96
CA ASP A 99 1.61 1.94 -12.73
C ASP A 99 2.69 0.89 -13.07
N ALA A 100 3.96 1.28 -13.14
CA ALA A 100 5.10 0.36 -13.27
C ALA A 100 5.35 -0.48 -12.01
N GLY A 101 4.71 -0.13 -10.88
CA GLY A 101 4.79 -0.89 -9.63
C GLY A 101 5.53 -0.20 -8.48
N ALA A 102 5.88 1.08 -8.63
CA ALA A 102 6.40 1.88 -7.53
C ALA A 102 5.31 2.15 -6.48
N ASP A 103 5.69 2.18 -5.21
CA ASP A 103 4.74 2.36 -4.10
C ASP A 103 4.51 3.83 -3.75
N ASP A 104 5.50 4.68 -4.05
CA ASP A 104 5.42 6.13 -4.00
C ASP A 104 6.55 6.72 -4.88
N TYR A 105 6.52 8.03 -5.08
CA TYR A 105 7.59 8.76 -5.77
C TYR A 105 7.95 10.06 -5.04
N VAL A 106 9.13 10.59 -5.35
CA VAL A 106 9.59 11.92 -4.96
C VAL A 106 10.22 12.62 -6.16
N VAL A 107 9.90 13.91 -6.34
CA VAL A 107 10.42 14.71 -7.47
C VAL A 107 11.72 15.40 -7.05
N LYS A 108 12.75 15.32 -7.89
CA LYS A 108 14.02 16.03 -7.72
C LYS A 108 13.91 17.47 -8.26
N PRO A 109 14.51 18.47 -7.60
CA PRO A 109 15.18 18.38 -6.30
C PRO A 109 14.18 18.23 -5.15
N PHE A 110 14.56 17.46 -4.13
CA PHE A 110 13.70 17.16 -2.99
C PHE A 110 14.31 17.64 -1.68
N ASP A 111 13.46 17.82 -0.68
CA ASP A 111 13.89 17.98 0.71
C ASP A 111 14.16 16.60 1.34
N PHE A 112 15.26 16.47 2.09
CA PHE A 112 15.64 15.20 2.71
C PHE A 112 14.64 14.75 3.77
N ASP A 113 14.05 15.68 4.50
CA ASP A 113 13.06 15.34 5.50
C ASP A 113 11.75 14.86 4.88
N GLU A 114 11.41 15.34 3.68
CA GLU A 114 10.30 14.79 2.88
C GLU A 114 10.58 13.32 2.51
N ILE A 115 11.77 13.03 1.97
CA ILE A 115 12.17 11.65 1.65
C ILE A 115 12.10 10.77 2.89
N LEU A 116 12.65 11.24 4.01
CA LEU A 116 12.63 10.50 5.26
C LEU A 116 11.18 10.25 5.74
N ALA A 117 10.28 11.20 5.57
CA ALA A 117 8.86 11.04 5.90
C ALA A 117 8.20 9.96 5.04
N ARG A 118 8.44 9.97 3.72
CA ARG A 118 7.92 8.95 2.78
C ARG A 118 8.50 7.57 3.05
N ILE A 119 9.80 7.46 3.32
CA ILE A 119 10.46 6.20 3.72
C ILE A 119 9.83 5.65 5.00
N ARG A 120 9.66 6.48 6.03
CA ARG A 120 9.00 6.06 7.29
C ARG A 120 7.57 5.57 7.03
N ALA A 121 6.81 6.26 6.18
CA ALA A 121 5.47 5.86 5.81
C ALA A 121 5.47 4.49 5.13
N LEU A 122 6.33 4.28 4.13
CA LEU A 122 6.46 3.01 3.40
C LEU A 122 6.89 1.85 4.31
N LEU A 123 7.91 2.05 5.15
CA LEU A 123 8.40 1.02 6.08
C LEU A 123 7.39 0.67 7.18
N ARG A 124 6.53 1.62 7.56
CA ARG A 124 5.42 1.35 8.49
C ARG A 124 4.34 0.50 7.84
N ARG A 125 4.11 0.65 6.54
CA ARG A 125 3.11 -0.12 5.79
C ARG A 125 3.46 -1.61 5.72
N SER A 126 4.75 -1.95 5.63
CA SER A 126 5.27 -3.32 5.52
C SER A 126 5.32 -4.13 6.83
N GLN A 127 4.99 -3.51 7.96
CA GLN A 127 5.16 -4.12 9.28
C GLN A 127 3.84 -4.47 9.97
N LYS A 128 3.89 -5.46 10.87
CA LYS A 128 2.74 -5.93 11.68
C LYS A 128 2.13 -4.84 12.56
N THR A 129 2.87 -3.76 12.84
CA THR A 129 2.48 -2.63 13.69
C THR A 129 2.57 -1.32 12.89
N ARG A 130 1.43 -0.69 12.60
CA ARG A 130 1.33 0.58 11.84
C ARG A 130 1.27 1.83 12.71
N SER A 131 1.50 1.71 14.02
CA SER A 131 1.52 2.86 14.92
C SER A 131 2.82 3.65 14.71
N PRO A 132 2.75 4.99 14.57
CA PRO A 132 3.95 5.83 14.51
C PRO A 132 4.70 5.85 15.85
N LEU A 133 4.03 5.48 16.93
CA LEU A 133 4.61 5.26 18.25
C LEU A 133 4.74 3.75 18.51
N LEU A 134 5.95 3.29 18.80
CA LEU A 134 6.21 1.92 19.22
C LEU A 134 6.14 1.83 20.74
N GLN A 135 5.17 1.10 21.29
CA GLN A 135 4.93 1.05 22.72
C GLN A 135 4.99 -0.37 23.29
N TRP A 136 5.63 -0.52 24.46
CA TRP A 136 5.63 -1.74 25.26
C TRP A 136 5.46 -1.42 26.75
N GLY A 137 4.26 -1.66 27.28
CA GLY A 137 3.92 -1.21 28.63
C GLY A 137 3.94 0.32 28.70
N ALA A 138 4.79 0.88 29.57
CA ALA A 138 5.00 2.33 29.69
C ALA A 138 6.23 2.84 28.92
N LEU A 139 6.91 1.95 28.17
CA LEU A 139 8.02 2.30 27.29
C LEU A 139 7.47 2.72 25.92
N CYS A 140 7.89 3.87 25.44
CA CYS A 140 7.50 4.46 24.17
C CYS A 140 8.76 4.80 23.36
N LEU A 141 8.76 4.50 22.07
CA LEU A 141 9.81 4.87 21.12
C LEU A 141 9.15 5.53 19.91
N HIS A 142 9.60 6.74 19.60
CA HIS A 142 9.18 7.52 18.43
C HIS A 142 10.23 7.39 17.33
N PRO A 143 10.00 6.58 16.28
CA PRO A 143 10.99 6.39 15.22
C PRO A 143 11.24 7.64 14.37
N SER A 144 10.34 8.63 14.41
CA SER A 144 10.49 9.90 13.68
C SER A 144 11.45 10.86 14.36
N SER A 145 11.48 10.91 15.70
CA SER A 145 12.37 11.77 16.49
C SER A 145 13.56 11.01 17.09
N CYS A 146 13.61 9.68 16.92
CA CYS A 146 14.53 8.78 17.63
C CYS A 146 14.45 8.90 19.16
N GLU A 147 13.34 9.41 19.70
CA GLU A 147 13.15 9.59 21.13
C GLU A 147 12.60 8.32 21.78
N VAL A 148 13.17 7.98 22.93
CA VAL A 148 12.70 6.88 23.77
C VAL A 148 12.29 7.45 25.11
N THR A 149 11.09 7.13 25.58
CA THR A 149 10.58 7.58 26.88
C THR A 149 10.03 6.41 27.69
N TYR A 150 10.12 6.48 29.01
CA TYR A 150 9.45 5.56 29.93
C TYR A 150 8.61 6.35 30.92
N ARG A 151 7.29 6.12 30.93
CA ARG A 151 6.31 6.93 31.71
C ARG A 151 6.43 8.44 31.45
N GLY A 152 6.77 8.82 30.20
CA GLY A 152 6.97 10.20 29.79
C GLY A 152 8.37 10.77 30.05
N SER A 153 9.24 10.09 30.80
CA SER A 153 10.62 10.52 31.04
C SER A 153 11.57 10.04 29.94
N PRO A 154 12.42 10.89 29.33
CA PRO A 154 13.32 10.51 28.24
C PRO A 154 14.43 9.56 28.69
N ILE A 155 14.83 8.65 27.80
CA ILE A 155 15.90 7.65 27.98
C ILE A 155 16.93 7.84 26.86
N THR A 156 18.16 8.17 27.23
CA THR A 156 19.26 8.32 26.25
C THR A 156 19.93 6.98 25.95
N LEU A 157 19.72 6.46 24.74
CA LEU A 157 20.32 5.20 24.27
C LEU A 157 21.52 5.47 23.34
N ALA A 158 22.49 4.55 23.31
CA ALA A 158 23.52 4.55 22.28
C ALA A 158 22.94 3.98 20.98
N ALA A 159 23.53 4.31 19.82
CA ALA A 159 22.98 3.92 18.50
C ALA A 159 22.62 2.43 18.39
N LYS A 160 23.52 1.52 18.78
CA LYS A 160 23.24 0.07 18.73
C LYS A 160 22.23 -0.41 19.78
N GLU A 161 22.08 0.30 20.89
CA GLU A 161 21.06 0.00 21.89
C GLU A 161 19.68 0.45 21.39
N TYR A 162 19.60 1.59 20.70
CA TYR A 162 18.40 2.08 20.05
C TYR A 162 17.95 1.12 18.94
N GLU A 163 18.85 0.74 18.03
CA GLU A 163 18.52 -0.20 16.94
C GLU A 163 18.01 -1.55 17.48
N LEU A 164 18.61 -2.06 18.58
CA LEU A 164 18.15 -3.26 19.27
C LEU A 164 16.73 -3.07 19.83
N LEU A 165 16.48 -1.97 20.52
CA LEU A 165 15.18 -1.68 21.12
C LEU A 165 14.10 -1.54 20.04
N GLU A 166 14.38 -0.79 18.98
CA GLU A 166 13.47 -0.61 17.86
C GLU A 166 13.15 -1.96 17.19
N LEU A 167 14.17 -2.79 16.95
CA LEU A 167 13.98 -4.13 16.37
C LEU A 167 13.06 -5.00 17.24
N PHE A 168 13.24 -4.98 18.57
CA PHE A 168 12.39 -5.71 19.50
C PHE A 168 10.96 -5.16 19.54
N LEU A 169 10.78 -3.84 19.59
CA LEU A 169 9.45 -3.21 19.65
C LEU A 169 8.66 -3.36 18.36
N ARG A 170 9.33 -3.41 17.20
CA ARG A 170 8.70 -3.73 15.92
C ARG A 170 8.29 -5.20 15.80
N ASN A 171 8.96 -6.09 16.54
CA ASN A 171 8.75 -7.54 16.48
C ASN A 171 8.56 -8.16 17.88
N PRO A 172 7.52 -7.76 18.62
CA PRO A 172 7.43 -8.03 20.05
C PRO A 172 7.28 -9.52 20.41
N GLU A 173 6.75 -10.33 19.49
CA GLU A 173 6.52 -11.76 19.71
C GLU A 173 7.65 -12.64 19.15
N GLN A 174 8.66 -12.04 18.51
CA GLN A 174 9.70 -12.78 17.79
C GLN A 174 10.94 -13.05 18.64
N ILE A 175 11.51 -14.24 18.47
CA ILE A 175 12.81 -14.60 19.05
C ILE A 175 13.91 -14.29 18.02
N PHE A 176 14.92 -13.54 18.45
CA PHE A 176 16.10 -13.22 17.65
C PHE A 176 17.32 -13.97 18.18
N SER A 177 17.88 -14.87 17.35
CA SER A 177 19.17 -15.51 17.63
C SER A 177 20.32 -14.51 17.53
N LEU A 178 21.48 -14.84 18.10
CA LEU A 178 22.68 -13.98 18.02
C LEU A 178 23.10 -13.75 16.56
N ASP A 179 23.11 -14.78 15.73
CA ASP A 179 23.42 -14.67 14.29
C ASP A 179 22.43 -13.77 13.55
N ARG A 180 21.14 -13.86 13.91
CA ARG A 180 20.10 -13.03 13.30
C ARG A 180 20.20 -11.56 13.74
N LEU A 181 20.57 -11.30 15.00
CA LEU A 181 20.87 -9.95 15.47
C LEU A 181 22.13 -9.40 14.78
N LEU A 182 23.18 -10.22 14.63
CA LEU A 182 24.40 -9.88 13.92
C LEU A 182 24.11 -9.48 12.47
N PHE A 183 23.38 -10.34 11.76
CA PHE A 183 22.95 -10.12 10.38
C PHE A 183 22.09 -8.85 10.25
N ASN A 184 21.10 -8.67 11.13
CA ASN A 184 20.17 -7.55 11.06
C ASN A 184 20.78 -6.20 11.45
N LEU A 185 21.80 -6.17 12.32
CA LEU A 185 22.28 -4.91 12.92
C LEU A 185 23.71 -4.50 12.51
N TRP A 186 24.54 -5.38 11.94
CA TRP A 186 25.93 -5.05 11.57
C TRP A 186 26.27 -5.29 10.09
N THR A 187 26.92 -4.32 9.44
CA THR A 187 27.35 -4.31 8.02
C THR A 187 28.70 -4.98 7.79
N THR A 188 28.93 -5.41 6.54
CA THR A 188 30.15 -5.97 5.96
C THR A 188 31.31 -4.96 5.94
N GLY A 189 31.77 -4.56 7.13
CA GLY A 189 32.96 -3.70 7.30
C GLY A 189 33.73 -3.99 8.58
N GLY A 190 33.19 -4.85 9.45
CA GLY A 190 33.87 -5.43 10.60
C GLY A 190 32.96 -6.51 11.17
N THR A 191 33.49 -7.68 11.51
CA THR A 191 32.73 -8.76 12.15
C THR A 191 32.71 -8.53 13.66
N PRO A 192 31.69 -7.87 14.24
CA PRO A 192 31.53 -7.88 15.69
C PRO A 192 31.40 -9.31 16.17
N SER A 193 32.02 -9.63 17.31
CA SER A 193 31.84 -10.93 17.95
C SER A 193 30.46 -10.99 18.61
N GLU A 194 29.94 -12.19 18.88
CA GLU A 194 28.75 -12.38 19.73
C GLU A 194 28.85 -11.62 21.07
N GLY A 195 30.07 -11.41 21.57
CA GLY A 195 30.34 -10.63 22.77
C GLY A 195 29.90 -9.17 22.67
N ALA A 196 30.01 -8.56 21.48
CA ALA A 196 29.55 -7.19 21.24
C ALA A 196 28.02 -7.08 21.33
N VAL A 197 27.28 -8.03 20.75
CA VAL A 197 25.81 -8.09 20.87
C VAL A 197 25.38 -8.20 22.33
N ARG A 198 26.03 -9.10 23.09
CA ARG A 198 25.76 -9.30 24.52
C ARG A 198 26.06 -8.04 25.33
N ALA A 199 27.12 -7.30 24.99
CA ALA A 199 27.47 -6.05 25.65
C ALA A 199 26.41 -4.95 25.42
N HIS A 200 25.93 -4.78 24.18
CA HIS A 200 24.89 -3.80 23.88
C HIS A 200 23.53 -4.16 24.50
N ILE A 201 23.15 -5.45 24.53
CA ILE A 201 21.93 -5.87 25.24
C ILE A 201 22.05 -5.61 26.75
N LYS A 202 23.23 -5.84 27.33
CA LYS A 202 23.49 -5.52 28.75
C LYS A 202 23.37 -4.01 29.02
N GLY A 203 23.94 -3.18 28.14
CA GLY A 203 23.86 -1.71 28.23
C GLY A 203 22.41 -1.22 28.13
N LEU A 204 21.66 -1.72 27.14
CA LEU A 204 20.24 -1.41 26.96
C LEU A 204 19.42 -1.75 28.23
N ARG A 205 19.58 -2.96 28.78
CA ARG A 205 18.90 -3.37 30.02
C ARG A 205 19.23 -2.45 31.20
N GLN A 206 20.50 -2.07 31.34
CA GLN A 206 20.93 -1.21 32.43
C GLN A 206 20.28 0.17 32.35
N LYS A 207 20.22 0.77 31.16
CA LYS A 207 19.60 2.08 30.94
C LYS A 207 18.09 2.06 31.13
N LEU A 208 17.41 1.01 30.63
CA LEU A 208 15.97 0.82 30.86
C LEU A 208 15.66 0.66 32.35
N LYS A 209 16.49 -0.11 33.08
CA LYS A 209 16.33 -0.29 34.53
C LYS A 209 16.58 1.00 35.31
N GLN A 210 17.56 1.82 34.90
CA GLN A 210 17.82 3.14 35.49
C GLN A 210 16.64 4.09 35.32
N ALA A 211 15.91 4.00 34.20
CA ALA A 211 14.68 4.75 33.96
C ALA A 211 13.45 4.20 34.72
N GLY A 212 13.61 3.13 35.51
CA GLY A 212 12.54 2.52 36.30
C GLY A 212 11.71 1.47 35.55
N ALA A 213 12.12 1.05 34.35
CA ALA A 213 11.48 -0.04 33.63
C ALA A 213 11.88 -1.41 34.20
N GLU A 214 10.91 -2.32 34.36
CA GLU A 214 11.23 -3.75 34.51
C GLU A 214 11.93 -4.25 33.25
N ASP A 215 12.97 -5.08 33.39
CA ASP A 215 13.76 -5.61 32.26
C ASP A 215 12.82 -6.24 31.22
N PRO A 216 12.58 -5.61 30.06
CA PRO A 216 11.54 -6.05 29.13
C PRO A 216 12.05 -7.14 28.18
N ILE A 217 13.34 -7.50 28.24
CA ILE A 217 13.98 -8.44 27.31
C ILE A 217 14.23 -9.77 28.02
N ASP A 218 13.65 -10.86 27.52
CA ASP A 218 13.96 -12.23 27.95
C ASP A 218 15.23 -12.75 27.25
N THR A 219 16.06 -13.48 27.99
CA THR A 219 17.13 -14.32 27.42
C THR A 219 16.68 -15.77 27.45
N LEU A 220 16.41 -16.34 26.27
CA LEU A 220 16.08 -17.75 26.12
C LEU A 220 17.37 -18.53 25.86
N TYR A 221 17.75 -19.39 26.81
CA TYR A 221 18.98 -20.15 26.77
C TYR A 221 19.11 -20.94 25.45
N LYS A 222 20.19 -20.70 24.69
CA LYS A 222 20.50 -21.26 23.35
C LYS A 222 19.58 -20.85 22.19
N LEU A 223 18.57 -20.01 22.40
CA LEU A 223 17.63 -19.57 21.36
C LEU A 223 17.77 -18.09 21.02
N GLY A 224 18.18 -17.25 21.97
CA GLY A 224 18.42 -15.82 21.75
C GLY A 224 17.59 -14.91 22.65
N TYR A 225 17.10 -13.80 22.10
CA TYR A 225 16.44 -12.72 22.86
C TYR A 225 15.03 -12.42 22.31
N ARG A 226 14.10 -12.02 23.18
CA ARG A 226 12.74 -11.56 22.82
C ARG A 226 12.21 -10.55 23.84
N LEU A 227 11.08 -9.88 23.55
CA LEU A 227 10.35 -9.15 24.59
C LEU A 227 9.55 -10.10 25.52
N LYS A 228 9.48 -9.77 26.81
CA LYS A 228 8.73 -10.51 27.83
C LYS A 228 7.23 -10.45 27.58
N GLN A 229 6.58 -11.59 27.39
CA GLN A 229 5.12 -11.67 27.23
C GLN A 229 4.39 -10.89 28.35
N ARG A 230 3.42 -10.04 27.96
CA ARG A 230 2.52 -9.36 28.89
C ARG A 230 1.83 -10.42 29.75
N GLN A 231 2.18 -10.52 31.03
CA GLN A 231 1.39 -11.30 31.97
C GLN A 231 0.10 -10.52 32.23
N ASP A 232 -1.05 -11.10 31.88
CA ASP A 232 -2.35 -10.65 32.36
C ASP A 232 -2.32 -10.70 33.90
N ARG A 233 -2.01 -9.58 34.55
CA ARG A 233 -2.18 -9.43 35.99
C ARG A 233 -3.68 -9.26 36.28
N ARG A 234 -4.41 -10.37 36.24
CA ARG A 234 -5.56 -10.56 37.14
C ARG A 234 -5.04 -11.13 38.45
N THR A 235 -4.75 -10.25 39.39
CA THR A 235 -4.98 -10.47 40.83
C THR A 235 -5.20 -9.10 41.47
N MET A 236 -6.45 -8.62 41.39
CA MET A 236 -6.95 -7.54 42.25
C MET A 236 -7.14 -8.12 43.65
N LYS A 237 -6.33 -7.66 44.60
CA LYS A 237 -6.69 -7.55 46.01
C LYS A 237 -5.82 -6.43 46.59
N ASP A 238 -6.39 -5.24 46.61
CA ASP A 238 -6.53 -4.39 47.78
C ASP A 238 -6.90 -2.97 47.29
N GLU A 239 -8.13 -2.56 47.60
CA GLU A 239 -8.53 -1.15 47.58
C GLU A 239 -7.70 -0.38 48.62
N PRO A 240 -7.50 0.93 48.42
CA PRO A 240 -8.33 1.86 49.18
C PRO A 240 -8.90 3.03 48.36
N THR A 241 -10.19 3.27 48.61
CA THR A 241 -10.91 4.54 48.88
C THR A 241 -10.44 5.87 48.29
N ALA A 242 -11.43 6.55 47.71
CA ALA A 242 -11.47 7.98 47.38
C ALA A 242 -11.55 8.89 48.64
N GLU A 243 -11.42 10.20 48.41
CA GLU A 243 -11.21 11.35 49.33
C GLU A 243 -9.70 11.69 49.45
N GLU A 244 -9.20 12.92 49.31
CA GLU A 244 -9.75 14.27 49.22
C GLU A 244 -8.56 15.22 48.86
N LEU A 245 -8.84 16.39 48.26
CA LEU A 245 -8.11 17.68 48.39
C LEU A 245 -6.57 17.66 48.25
N SER A 246 -5.90 18.41 47.36
CA SER A 246 -6.00 19.86 47.19
C SER A 246 -4.79 20.34 46.35
N THR A 247 -5.02 21.37 45.55
CA THR A 247 -4.00 22.26 44.96
C THR A 247 -3.04 22.82 46.01
N PRO A 248 -1.80 23.15 45.61
CA PRO A 248 -1.19 24.40 46.06
C PRO A 248 -0.92 25.35 44.89
N GLU A 249 -1.30 26.59 45.15
CA GLU A 249 -1.13 27.79 44.34
C GLU A 249 0.34 28.17 44.14
N ALA A 250 0.56 28.94 43.08
CA ALA A 250 1.79 29.63 42.75
C ALA A 250 2.13 30.75 43.75
N GLN A 251 3.43 31.00 43.95
CA GLN A 251 4.11 32.27 44.25
C GLN A 251 5.56 31.94 44.68
N GLY A 252 6.64 32.57 44.25
CA GLY A 252 6.84 33.69 43.35
C GLY A 252 8.34 33.99 43.21
N THR A 253 8.68 34.59 42.06
CA THR A 253 9.69 35.65 41.85
C THR A 253 11.16 35.43 42.24
N ALA A 254 12.03 35.36 41.21
CA ALA A 254 13.18 36.25 41.08
C ALA A 254 13.60 36.38 39.60
N SER A 255 13.49 37.62 39.11
CA SER A 255 13.86 38.13 37.79
C SER A 255 15.35 37.94 37.46
N LEU A 256 15.68 37.76 36.17
CA LEU A 256 16.68 38.56 35.45
C LEU A 256 16.61 38.31 33.93
N ALA A 257 16.32 39.40 33.20
CA ALA A 257 16.64 39.75 31.81
C ALA A 257 16.16 38.87 30.64
N GLU A 258 15.21 39.43 29.89
CA GLU A 258 14.92 39.16 28.48
C GLU A 258 16.14 39.50 27.60
N GLU A 259 16.58 38.54 26.78
CA GLU A 259 17.23 38.83 25.50
C GLU A 259 16.38 38.19 24.39
N ALA A 260 15.84 39.04 23.52
CA ALA A 260 15.13 38.64 22.31
C ALA A 260 16.08 37.92 21.34
N PRO A 261 15.62 36.92 20.57
CA PRO A 261 16.42 36.32 19.52
C PRO A 261 16.61 37.33 18.38
N PRO A 262 17.79 37.39 17.74
CA PRO A 262 17.97 38.26 16.59
C PRO A 262 17.21 37.68 15.40
N THR A 263 16.33 38.49 14.83
CA THR A 263 15.91 38.42 13.42
C THR A 263 17.15 38.56 12.54
N ALA A 264 17.47 37.56 11.73
CA ALA A 264 18.56 37.61 10.77
C ALA A 264 18.05 37.21 9.38
N ASP A 265 17.83 38.24 8.56
CA ASP A 265 17.59 38.14 7.13
C ASP A 265 18.91 37.90 6.36
N ARG A 266 18.84 36.97 5.40
CA ARG A 266 19.59 36.82 4.14
C ARG A 266 21.11 37.06 4.12
N MET A 267 21.86 35.95 4.25
CA MET A 267 23.27 35.81 3.87
C MET A 267 23.41 35.23 2.44
N THR A 268 24.31 35.79 1.63
CA THR A 268 24.62 35.39 0.24
C THR A 268 25.52 34.14 0.11
N GLU A 269 25.02 33.19 -0.67
CA GLU A 269 25.63 32.33 -1.72
C GLU A 269 26.87 31.45 -1.47
N LEU A 270 27.33 31.31 -0.22
CA LEU A 270 27.91 30.04 0.27
C LEU A 270 27.22 29.53 1.55
N SER A 271 26.09 30.16 1.88
CA SER A 271 25.18 29.89 3.00
C SER A 271 24.04 28.91 2.65
N SER A 272 23.97 28.43 1.41
CA SER A 272 22.83 27.64 0.87
C SER A 272 22.98 26.13 1.01
N ILE A 273 24.21 25.61 1.23
CA ILE A 273 24.43 24.20 1.53
C ILE A 273 24.37 24.02 3.06
N PRO A 274 23.47 23.16 3.59
CA PRO A 274 23.43 22.83 5.01
C PRO A 274 24.82 22.41 5.53
N PRO A 275 25.24 22.83 6.74
CA PRO A 275 26.58 22.57 7.28
C PRO A 275 26.96 21.08 7.25
N GLU A 276 26.00 20.20 7.51
CA GLU A 276 26.19 18.75 7.42
C GLU A 276 26.48 18.18 6.02
N PHE A 277 26.16 18.93 4.96
CA PHE A 277 26.34 18.49 3.57
C PHE A 277 27.62 19.06 2.96
N LEU A 278 28.27 20.01 3.65
CA LEU A 278 29.45 20.70 3.15
C LEU A 278 30.61 19.72 2.86
N ASP A 279 30.85 18.74 3.74
CA ASP A 279 31.93 17.76 3.52
C ASP A 279 31.68 16.88 2.28
N VAL A 280 30.43 16.43 2.08
CA VAL A 280 30.05 15.64 0.88
C VAL A 280 30.21 16.50 -0.38
N TRP A 281 29.75 17.74 -0.31
CA TRP A 281 29.88 18.69 -1.40
C TRP A 281 31.34 18.88 -1.79
N GLN A 282 32.24 19.11 -0.84
CA GLN A 282 33.66 19.28 -1.13
C GLN A 282 34.29 18.04 -1.77
N GLU A 283 33.89 16.83 -1.35
CA GLU A 283 34.36 15.57 -1.93
C GLU A 283 33.89 15.38 -3.39
N CYS A 284 32.67 15.82 -3.72
CA CYS A 284 32.04 15.58 -5.02
C CYS A 284 32.11 16.77 -5.99
N ARG A 285 32.50 17.96 -5.52
CA ARG A 285 32.53 19.21 -6.30
C ARG A 285 33.26 19.08 -7.63
N GLN A 286 34.42 18.42 -7.63
CA GLN A 286 35.20 18.25 -8.85
C GLN A 286 34.44 17.42 -9.90
N SER A 287 33.69 16.39 -9.47
CA SER A 287 32.86 15.60 -10.38
C SER A 287 31.78 16.46 -11.05
N TYR A 288 31.15 17.40 -10.32
CA TYR A 288 30.19 18.33 -10.92
C TYR A 288 30.84 19.31 -11.90
N CYS A 289 32.07 19.76 -11.64
CA CYS A 289 32.85 20.54 -12.60
C CYS A 289 33.17 19.73 -13.86
N ASP A 290 33.52 18.45 -13.72
CA ASP A 290 33.80 17.56 -14.85
C ASP A 290 32.54 17.30 -15.70
N ARG A 291 31.36 17.19 -15.08
CA ARG A 291 30.07 17.12 -15.81
C ARG A 291 29.78 18.41 -16.59
N LEU A 292 30.07 19.58 -16.00
CA LEU A 292 29.96 20.86 -16.71
C LEU A 292 30.88 20.93 -17.93
N LEU A 293 32.07 20.32 -17.87
CA LEU A 293 33.01 20.26 -18.98
C LEU A 293 32.44 19.48 -20.19
N ILE A 294 31.65 18.44 -19.95
CA ILE A 294 30.96 17.69 -21.01
C ILE A 294 29.98 18.61 -21.75
N ILE A 295 29.23 19.43 -21.00
CA ILE A 295 28.31 20.42 -21.56
C ILE A 295 29.11 21.49 -22.35
N GLU A 296 30.18 22.04 -21.79
CA GLU A 296 31.07 23.01 -22.46
C GLU A 296 31.63 22.45 -23.78
N THR A 297 31.98 21.15 -23.80
CA THR A 297 32.50 20.48 -25.00
C THR A 297 31.43 20.36 -26.09
N ALA A 298 30.19 20.01 -25.72
CA ALA A 298 29.08 19.98 -26.66
C ALA A 298 28.76 21.37 -27.23
N VAL A 299 28.78 22.42 -26.41
CA VAL A 299 28.60 23.80 -26.88
C VAL A 299 29.72 24.21 -27.84
N THR A 300 30.97 23.83 -27.54
CA THR A 300 32.11 24.10 -28.43
C THR A 300 31.97 23.37 -29.78
N ALA A 301 31.47 22.12 -29.77
CA ALA A 301 31.17 21.38 -31.00
C ALA A 301 30.02 22.02 -31.80
N LEU A 302 29.00 22.55 -31.12
CA LEU A 302 27.91 23.29 -31.75
C LEU A 302 28.41 24.55 -32.46
N GLU A 303 29.31 25.32 -31.83
CA GLU A 303 29.96 26.49 -32.45
C GLU A 303 30.72 26.15 -33.73
N GLN A 304 31.34 24.98 -33.74
CA GLN A 304 32.14 24.49 -34.86
C GLN A 304 31.30 23.79 -35.93
N GLY A 305 29.98 23.66 -35.71
CA GLY A 305 29.07 22.94 -36.61
C GLY A 305 29.33 21.43 -36.66
N SER A 306 29.95 20.86 -35.62
CA SER A 306 30.37 19.45 -35.54
C SER A 306 29.64 18.63 -34.48
N LEU A 307 28.62 19.21 -33.82
CA LEU A 307 27.85 18.54 -32.77
C LEU A 307 27.13 17.29 -33.32
N THR A 308 27.39 16.14 -32.70
CA THR A 308 26.65 14.90 -33.00
C THR A 308 25.41 14.75 -32.12
N PRO A 309 24.38 13.99 -32.57
CA PRO A 309 23.22 13.68 -31.74
C PRO A 309 23.60 13.02 -30.40
N ASP A 310 24.61 12.15 -30.40
CA ASP A 310 25.10 11.49 -29.18
C ASP A 310 25.72 12.49 -28.19
N GLN A 311 26.51 13.45 -28.68
CA GLN A 311 27.09 14.51 -27.84
C GLN A 311 26.02 15.43 -27.28
N GLN A 312 25.01 15.75 -28.08
CA GLN A 312 23.85 16.54 -27.64
C GLN A 312 23.07 15.82 -26.54
N GLN A 313 22.76 14.53 -26.76
CA GLN A 313 22.02 13.72 -25.80
C GLN A 313 22.80 13.56 -24.49
N SER A 314 24.12 13.32 -24.56
CA SER A 314 25.00 13.25 -23.41
C SER A 314 25.00 14.56 -22.62
N ALA A 315 25.15 15.72 -23.28
CA ALA A 315 25.11 17.02 -22.61
C ALA A 315 23.75 17.32 -21.98
N ALA A 316 22.64 16.95 -22.64
CA ALA A 316 21.29 17.13 -22.11
C ALA A 316 21.00 16.21 -20.90
N GLN A 317 21.63 15.03 -20.85
CA GLN A 317 21.57 14.12 -19.71
C GLN A 317 22.38 14.65 -18.53
N GLU A 318 23.61 15.12 -18.74
CA GLU A 318 24.43 15.73 -17.69
C GLU A 318 23.77 16.97 -17.08
N ALA A 319 23.18 17.83 -17.94
CA ALA A 319 22.40 18.97 -17.49
C ALA A 319 21.20 18.53 -16.63
N HIS A 320 20.55 17.40 -16.96
CA HIS A 320 19.46 16.85 -16.16
C HIS A 320 19.90 16.43 -14.76
N THR A 321 21.00 15.69 -14.67
CA THR A 321 21.55 15.23 -13.40
C THR A 321 21.94 16.41 -12.51
N LEU A 322 22.54 17.46 -13.10
CA LEU A 322 22.87 18.69 -12.37
C LEU A 322 21.63 19.39 -11.77
N ILE A 323 20.48 19.40 -12.47
CA ILE A 323 19.23 19.97 -11.92
C ILE A 323 18.86 19.28 -10.61
N GLY A 324 18.83 17.95 -10.62
CA GLY A 324 18.40 17.16 -9.46
C GLY A 324 19.38 17.26 -8.30
N SER A 325 20.66 17.02 -8.57
CA SER A 325 21.68 16.91 -7.54
C SER A 325 22.02 18.25 -6.90
N LEU A 326 22.29 19.29 -7.70
CA LEU A 326 22.61 20.62 -7.15
C LEU A 326 21.46 21.16 -6.31
N GLY A 327 20.21 20.99 -6.77
CA GLY A 327 19.04 21.41 -6.00
C GLY A 327 18.89 20.63 -4.69
N SER A 328 19.20 19.33 -4.68
CA SER A 328 19.17 18.51 -3.47
C SER A 328 20.28 18.90 -2.47
N PHE A 329 21.41 19.42 -2.92
CA PHE A 329 22.43 20.03 -2.05
C PHE A 329 22.02 21.40 -1.47
N GLY A 330 20.87 21.96 -1.87
CA GLY A 330 20.40 23.30 -1.48
C GLY A 330 20.85 24.41 -2.44
N LEU A 331 21.52 24.08 -3.55
CA LEU A 331 21.96 25.04 -4.57
C LEU A 331 20.84 25.32 -5.59
N THR A 332 19.78 25.99 -5.14
CA THR A 332 18.57 26.26 -5.94
C THR A 332 18.84 27.04 -7.23
N GLU A 333 19.67 28.09 -7.18
CA GLU A 333 20.04 28.89 -8.36
C GLU A 333 20.82 28.06 -9.40
N ALA A 334 21.77 27.24 -8.94
CA ALA A 334 22.54 26.39 -9.83
C ALA A 334 21.66 25.31 -10.51
N SER A 335 20.68 24.78 -9.76
CA SER A 335 19.65 23.88 -10.30
C SER A 335 18.78 24.56 -11.36
N HIS A 336 18.36 25.81 -11.12
CA HIS A 336 17.58 26.60 -12.06
C HIS A 336 18.35 26.90 -13.36
N LEU A 337 19.62 27.30 -13.25
CA LEU A 337 20.51 27.51 -14.40
C LEU A 337 20.70 26.23 -15.22
N SER A 338 20.88 25.08 -14.56
CA SER A 338 21.00 23.78 -15.25
C SER A 338 19.72 23.41 -16.00
N ARG A 339 18.54 23.80 -15.50
CA ARG A 339 17.26 23.57 -16.18
C ARG A 339 17.14 24.37 -17.47
N GLN A 340 17.57 25.63 -17.45
CA GLN A 340 17.60 26.47 -18.65
C GLN A 340 18.57 25.94 -19.70
N VAL A 341 19.76 25.49 -19.28
CA VAL A 341 20.74 24.82 -20.15
C VAL A 341 20.13 23.57 -20.79
N GLN A 342 19.45 22.73 -20.01
CA GLN A 342 18.81 21.51 -20.53
C GLN A 342 17.72 21.81 -21.57
N GLN A 343 16.87 22.82 -21.33
CA GLN A 343 15.79 23.18 -22.25
C GLN A 343 16.33 23.62 -23.62
N LEU A 344 17.40 24.44 -23.62
CA LEU A 344 18.06 24.88 -24.85
C LEU A 344 18.72 23.72 -25.60
N LEU A 345 19.34 22.77 -24.90
CA LEU A 345 19.93 21.57 -25.51
C LEU A 345 18.88 20.59 -26.08
N LYS A 346 17.64 20.60 -25.58
CA LYS A 346 16.55 19.79 -26.14
C LYS A 346 15.86 20.44 -27.34
N GLY A 347 15.89 21.77 -27.45
CA GLY A 347 15.26 22.55 -28.54
C GLY A 347 16.12 22.74 -29.80
N LEU A 348 17.14 21.90 -30.00
CA LEU A 348 18.28 22.13 -30.90
C LEU A 348 17.97 22.01 -32.42
N GLU A 349 16.72 21.74 -32.81
CA GLU A 349 16.33 21.62 -34.23
C GLU A 349 16.29 22.98 -34.96
N THR A 350 16.26 24.11 -34.24
CA THR A 350 16.32 25.46 -34.81
C THR A 350 17.00 26.43 -33.84
N LEU A 351 18.34 26.50 -33.82
CA LEU A 351 19.05 27.52 -33.04
C LEU A 351 19.55 28.66 -33.93
N GLY A 352 19.31 29.89 -33.47
CA GLY A 352 19.95 31.09 -33.97
C GLY A 352 21.28 31.38 -33.24
N PRO A 353 22.08 32.35 -33.74
CA PRO A 353 23.30 32.81 -33.05
C PRO A 353 23.03 33.37 -31.65
N ASP A 354 21.81 33.84 -31.37
CA ASP A 354 21.41 34.39 -30.08
C ASP A 354 21.26 33.30 -29.00
N ASP A 355 20.75 32.12 -29.35
CA ASP A 355 20.57 31.01 -28.40
C ASP A 355 21.91 30.44 -27.94
N LEU A 356 22.90 30.40 -28.85
CA LEU A 356 24.27 29.99 -28.56
C LEU A 356 24.96 30.98 -27.60
N ALA A 357 24.72 32.28 -27.77
CA ALA A 357 25.23 33.29 -26.84
C ALA A 357 24.59 33.15 -25.45
N GLN A 358 23.28 32.90 -25.40
CA GLN A 358 22.55 32.64 -24.15
C GLN A 358 23.08 31.38 -23.43
N LEU A 359 23.31 30.28 -24.17
CA LEU A 359 23.82 29.02 -23.62
C LEU A 359 25.21 29.21 -22.98
N LYS A 360 26.11 29.95 -23.64
CA LYS A 360 27.43 30.30 -23.07
C LYS A 360 27.31 31.13 -21.80
N GLN A 361 26.40 32.09 -21.77
CA GLN A 361 26.19 32.93 -20.60
C GLN A 361 25.70 32.11 -19.40
N LEU A 362 24.74 31.21 -19.63
CA LEU A 362 24.21 30.32 -18.58
C LEU A 362 25.29 29.38 -18.03
N ILE A 363 26.13 28.80 -18.89
CA ILE A 363 27.25 27.94 -18.48
C ILE A 363 28.27 28.74 -17.66
N ALA A 364 28.59 29.97 -18.06
CA ALA A 364 29.51 30.82 -17.31
C ALA A 364 28.95 31.20 -15.92
N GLN A 365 27.65 31.46 -15.81
CA GLN A 365 26.98 31.70 -14.52
C GLN A 365 27.00 30.43 -13.65
N LEU A 366 26.65 29.28 -14.22
CA LEU A 366 26.67 27.99 -13.53
C LEU A 366 28.08 27.65 -12.99
N LYS A 367 29.12 27.89 -13.80
CA LYS A 367 30.53 27.76 -13.39
C LYS A 367 30.88 28.65 -12.21
N LYS A 368 30.40 29.90 -12.21
CA LYS A 368 30.61 30.85 -11.11
C LYS A 368 29.96 30.37 -9.80
N HIS A 369 28.78 29.74 -9.87
CA HIS A 369 28.13 29.14 -8.69
C HIS A 369 28.84 27.87 -8.19
N LEU A 370 29.57 27.17 -9.07
CA LEU A 370 30.39 26.02 -8.71
C LEU A 370 31.79 26.43 -8.22
N GLU A 371 32.24 27.67 -8.50
CA GLU A 371 33.51 28.29 -8.07
C GLU A 371 33.35 29.10 -6.76
N PRO A 372 34.39 29.27 -5.93
CA PRO A 372 34.24 29.96 -4.65
C PRO A 372 34.16 31.48 -4.84
N SER A 373 33.10 32.13 -4.34
CA SER A 373 32.95 33.60 -4.38
C SER A 373 32.80 34.20 -2.97
N ILE A 374 33.55 35.27 -2.70
CA ILE A 374 33.53 36.08 -1.46
C ILE A 374 32.39 37.11 -1.55
N PRO A 375 31.55 37.34 -0.51
CA PRO A 375 30.34 38.17 -0.65
C PRO A 375 30.53 39.66 -0.32
N LEU A 376 29.78 40.52 -1.04
CA LEU A 376 29.45 41.94 -0.78
C LEU A 376 27.99 42.21 -1.21
N PRO A 377 27.27 43.19 -0.61
CA PRO A 377 25.81 43.14 -0.48
C PRO A 377 24.95 43.96 -1.47
N ALA A 378 23.78 43.38 -1.74
CA ALA A 378 22.38 43.90 -1.86
C ALA A 378 21.91 44.87 -2.97
N GLU A 379 20.77 44.50 -3.62
CA GLU A 379 19.47 45.21 -3.68
C GLU A 379 18.39 44.32 -4.39
N PRO A 380 17.08 44.35 -4.03
CA PRO A 380 16.03 43.54 -4.69
C PRO A 380 14.93 44.37 -5.41
N GLU A 381 14.33 43.82 -6.48
CA GLU A 381 13.02 44.26 -7.05
C GLU A 381 12.17 43.06 -7.55
N PRO A 382 10.83 43.22 -7.70
CA PRO A 382 9.82 42.16 -7.53
C PRO A 382 9.26 41.51 -8.82
N LEU A 383 8.50 40.41 -8.65
CA LEU A 383 7.83 39.59 -9.68
C LEU A 383 6.37 40.02 -9.92
N GLU A 384 5.93 40.02 -11.18
CA GLU A 384 4.54 40.23 -11.62
C GLU A 384 3.83 38.91 -12.02
N GLU A 385 2.54 38.83 -11.69
CA GLU A 385 1.54 37.83 -12.12
C GLU A 385 1.01 38.14 -13.53
N ILE A 386 0.61 37.11 -14.31
CA ILE A 386 -0.29 37.28 -15.46
C ILE A 386 -1.40 36.21 -15.46
N ALA A 387 -2.62 36.69 -15.72
CA ALA A 387 -3.92 36.06 -15.66
C ALA A 387 -4.38 35.33 -16.95
N PHE A 388 -5.50 34.62 -16.80
CA PHE A 388 -6.28 33.82 -17.75
C PHE A 388 -6.89 34.58 -18.96
N SER A 389 -7.16 33.85 -20.06
CA SER A 389 -8.28 34.08 -21.01
C SER A 389 -8.54 32.77 -21.79
N GLU A 390 -9.71 32.11 -21.75
CA GLU A 390 -11.06 32.39 -22.29
C GLU A 390 -11.45 31.48 -23.49
N THR A 391 -12.39 30.55 -23.22
CA THR A 391 -13.64 30.14 -23.97
C THR A 391 -13.58 29.57 -25.42
N LEU A 392 -14.31 28.50 -25.80
CA LEU A 392 -15.76 28.35 -26.14
C LEU A 392 -16.03 26.87 -26.64
N PRO A 393 -17.25 26.42 -27.06
CA PRO A 393 -18.43 25.97 -26.28
C PRO A 393 -19.00 24.58 -26.76
N LEU A 394 -20.26 24.25 -26.38
CA LEU A 394 -21.22 23.23 -26.91
C LEU A 394 -21.31 21.90 -26.16
N GLU A 395 -22.45 21.23 -26.01
CA GLU A 395 -23.89 21.55 -25.83
C GLU A 395 -24.55 20.20 -25.46
N PHE A 396 -25.72 20.25 -24.81
CA PHE A 396 -26.39 19.12 -24.13
C PHE A 396 -26.96 18.05 -25.07
N GLY A 397 -26.97 16.80 -24.60
CA GLY A 397 -27.80 15.72 -25.13
C GLY A 397 -28.29 14.81 -24.01
N GLU A 398 -29.55 14.98 -23.62
CA GLU A 398 -30.28 14.04 -22.75
C GLU A 398 -30.58 12.74 -23.51
N GLU A 399 -30.49 11.57 -22.87
CA GLU A 399 -31.60 10.61 -22.88
C GLU A 399 -31.47 9.47 -21.86
N LYS A 400 -32.65 8.98 -21.49
CA LYS A 400 -33.01 8.10 -20.37
C LYS A 400 -32.70 6.63 -20.66
N GLY A 401 -32.57 5.84 -19.58
CA GLY A 401 -32.97 4.43 -19.63
C GLY A 401 -32.23 3.52 -18.66
N SER A 402 -32.76 3.35 -17.46
CA SER A 402 -32.40 2.25 -16.57
C SER A 402 -32.82 0.91 -17.19
N PRO A 403 -32.06 -0.18 -16.99
CA PRO A 403 -32.70 -1.48 -16.84
C PRO A 403 -32.31 -2.17 -15.52
N LYS A 404 -33.36 -2.78 -14.98
CA LYS A 404 -33.42 -3.58 -13.76
C LYS A 404 -32.59 -4.84 -13.87
N GLY A 405 -32.10 -5.28 -12.71
CA GLY A 405 -31.38 -6.52 -12.53
C GLY A 405 -32.17 -7.77 -12.94
N ALA A 406 -31.40 -8.77 -13.37
CA ALA A 406 -31.83 -10.15 -13.47
C ALA A 406 -30.78 -11.02 -12.75
N ALA A 407 -31.26 -11.85 -11.84
CA ALA A 407 -30.46 -12.82 -11.10
C ALA A 407 -29.84 -13.86 -12.07
N SER A 408 -28.52 -14.06 -12.01
CA SER A 408 -27.82 -15.09 -12.78
C SER A 408 -27.46 -16.31 -11.92
N SER A 409 -27.56 -17.48 -12.55
CA SER A 409 -27.31 -18.83 -12.02
C SER A 409 -25.82 -19.05 -11.64
N PRO A 410 -25.50 -20.07 -10.79
CA PRO A 410 -24.27 -20.13 -9.99
C PRO A 410 -22.98 -20.59 -10.72
N PHE A 411 -22.97 -20.64 -12.06
CA PHE A 411 -21.79 -21.04 -12.84
C PHE A 411 -21.49 -20.01 -13.94
N PRO A 412 -20.24 -19.51 -14.04
CA PRO A 412 -19.88 -18.49 -15.00
C PRO A 412 -20.06 -19.00 -16.43
N SER A 413 -20.72 -18.19 -17.23
CA SER A 413 -21.03 -18.43 -18.62
C SER A 413 -19.98 -17.77 -19.52
N LEU A 414 -19.38 -18.55 -20.41
CA LEU A 414 -18.30 -18.16 -21.30
C LEU A 414 -18.75 -18.31 -22.75
N LEU A 415 -18.58 -17.25 -23.54
CA LEU A 415 -18.65 -17.32 -25.00
C LEU A 415 -17.23 -17.39 -25.57
N ILE A 416 -16.93 -18.45 -26.31
CA ILE A 416 -15.67 -18.60 -27.06
C ILE A 416 -15.96 -18.28 -28.53
N VAL A 417 -15.31 -17.25 -29.06
CA VAL A 417 -15.39 -16.86 -30.47
C VAL A 417 -14.04 -17.17 -31.12
N GLU A 418 -13.96 -18.31 -31.80
CA GLU A 418 -12.73 -18.91 -32.31
C GLU A 418 -13.07 -19.77 -33.53
N ASP A 419 -12.39 -19.55 -34.65
CA ASP A 419 -12.60 -20.27 -35.90
C ASP A 419 -11.76 -21.56 -36.02
N ASP A 420 -10.66 -21.67 -35.26
CA ASP A 420 -9.91 -22.92 -35.10
C ASP A 420 -10.70 -23.92 -34.23
N TRP A 421 -11.47 -24.77 -34.91
CA TRP A 421 -12.34 -25.77 -34.27
C TRP A 421 -11.59 -26.72 -33.31
N PRO A 422 -10.44 -27.33 -33.67
CA PRO A 422 -9.60 -28.06 -32.73
C PRO A 422 -9.27 -27.28 -31.45
N LEU A 423 -8.85 -26.02 -31.56
CA LEU A 423 -8.52 -25.18 -30.39
C LEU A 423 -9.76 -24.86 -29.55
N ALA A 424 -10.86 -24.47 -30.21
CA ALA A 424 -12.13 -24.17 -29.55
C ALA A 424 -12.67 -25.38 -28.76
N GLN A 425 -12.55 -26.60 -29.30
CA GLN A 425 -12.94 -27.82 -28.60
C GLN A 425 -12.07 -28.12 -27.38
N MET A 426 -10.74 -27.94 -27.49
CA MET A 426 -9.83 -28.12 -26.35
C MET A 426 -10.13 -27.13 -25.23
N LEU A 427 -10.32 -25.85 -25.57
CA LEU A 427 -10.68 -24.80 -24.62
C LEU A 427 -12.04 -25.08 -23.95
N SER A 428 -13.04 -25.50 -24.72
CA SER A 428 -14.35 -25.84 -24.19
C SER A 428 -14.31 -27.04 -23.23
N LYS A 429 -13.52 -28.07 -23.54
CA LYS A 429 -13.38 -29.26 -22.69
C LYS A 429 -12.72 -28.91 -21.35
N GLU A 430 -11.64 -28.13 -21.39
CA GLU A 430 -10.93 -27.67 -20.19
C GLU A 430 -11.81 -26.75 -19.34
N ALA A 431 -12.49 -25.78 -19.98
CA ALA A 431 -13.40 -24.85 -19.30
C ALA A 431 -14.56 -25.59 -18.60
N SER A 432 -15.13 -26.59 -19.27
CA SER A 432 -16.21 -27.41 -18.71
C SER A 432 -15.74 -28.26 -17.52
N ALA A 433 -14.51 -28.79 -17.58
CA ALA A 433 -13.89 -29.48 -16.44
C ALA A 433 -13.66 -28.54 -15.24
N GLY A 434 -13.42 -27.26 -15.51
CA GLY A 434 -13.36 -26.19 -14.51
C GLY A 434 -14.72 -25.63 -14.04
N GLY A 435 -15.84 -26.22 -14.47
CA GLY A 435 -17.19 -25.83 -14.02
C GLY A 435 -17.85 -24.66 -14.78
N TRP A 436 -17.30 -24.25 -15.93
CA TRP A 436 -17.86 -23.16 -16.75
C TRP A 436 -18.97 -23.66 -17.68
N ARG A 437 -19.95 -22.80 -17.95
CA ARG A 437 -20.94 -23.02 -19.02
C ARG A 437 -20.45 -22.39 -20.31
N VAL A 438 -20.04 -23.21 -21.27
CA VAL A 438 -19.38 -22.74 -22.49
C VAL A 438 -20.32 -22.76 -23.68
N THR A 439 -20.31 -21.69 -24.47
CA THR A 439 -20.88 -21.64 -25.82
C THR A 439 -19.78 -21.32 -26.81
N ILE A 440 -19.70 -22.06 -27.91
CA ILE A 440 -18.69 -21.84 -28.97
C ILE A 440 -19.38 -21.21 -30.18
N ALA A 441 -18.77 -20.16 -30.71
CA ALA A 441 -19.12 -19.55 -31.98
C ALA A 441 -17.90 -19.55 -32.90
N THR A 442 -18.01 -20.19 -34.06
CA THR A 442 -16.93 -20.28 -35.05
C THR A 442 -17.00 -19.19 -36.12
N THR A 443 -18.09 -18.40 -36.12
CA THR A 443 -18.28 -17.26 -37.03
C THR A 443 -18.77 -16.05 -36.26
N LEU A 444 -18.53 -14.84 -36.78
CA LEU A 444 -19.02 -13.61 -36.17
C LEU A 444 -20.55 -13.56 -36.10
N LYS A 445 -21.23 -14.10 -37.11
CA LYS A 445 -22.69 -14.14 -37.15
C LYS A 445 -23.25 -15.04 -36.04
N ASP A 446 -22.63 -16.18 -35.80
CA ASP A 446 -23.02 -17.09 -34.72
C ASP A 446 -22.70 -16.49 -33.35
N ALA A 447 -21.60 -15.74 -33.22
CA ALA A 447 -21.24 -15.02 -32.01
C ALA A 447 -22.27 -13.93 -31.67
N GLN A 448 -22.71 -13.16 -32.66
CA GLN A 448 -23.75 -12.14 -32.50
C GLN A 448 -25.10 -12.74 -32.10
N GLN A 449 -25.52 -13.83 -32.74
CA GLN A 449 -26.76 -14.51 -32.39
C GLN A 449 -26.70 -15.10 -30.98
N SER A 450 -25.57 -15.71 -30.61
CA SER A 450 -25.38 -16.30 -29.28
C SER A 450 -25.37 -15.24 -28.17
N PHE A 451 -24.66 -14.12 -28.41
CA PHE A 451 -24.62 -12.98 -27.49
C PHE A 451 -26.01 -12.34 -27.26
N GLN A 452 -26.85 -12.28 -28.30
CA GLN A 452 -28.21 -11.80 -28.18
C GLN A 452 -29.16 -12.81 -27.51
N ALA A 453 -28.89 -14.11 -27.64
CA ALA A 453 -29.75 -15.16 -27.13
C ALA A 453 -29.59 -15.39 -25.61
N SER A 454 -28.39 -15.19 -25.05
CA SER A 454 -28.12 -15.45 -23.64
C SER A 454 -27.07 -14.49 -23.05
N PRO A 455 -27.20 -14.10 -21.77
CA PRO A 455 -26.16 -13.33 -21.09
C PRO A 455 -24.92 -14.20 -20.84
N PHE A 456 -23.76 -13.59 -20.96
CA PHE A 456 -22.46 -14.20 -20.64
C PHE A 456 -21.79 -13.43 -19.51
N ASP A 457 -20.94 -14.10 -18.73
CA ASP A 457 -20.15 -13.48 -17.67
C ASP A 457 -18.79 -13.00 -18.20
N THR A 458 -18.27 -13.60 -19.28
CA THR A 458 -17.07 -13.15 -20.00
C THR A 458 -17.06 -13.67 -21.44
N ILE A 459 -16.26 -13.03 -22.30
CA ILE A 459 -16.04 -13.47 -23.69
C ILE A 459 -14.54 -13.72 -23.92
N LEU A 460 -14.22 -14.82 -24.60
CA LEU A 460 -12.92 -15.08 -25.21
C LEU A 460 -13.06 -14.87 -26.73
N LEU A 461 -12.29 -13.95 -27.30
CA LEU A 461 -12.49 -13.47 -28.66
C LEU A 461 -11.19 -13.50 -29.45
N ASP A 462 -11.14 -14.25 -30.55
CA ASP A 462 -10.07 -14.11 -31.53
C ASP A 462 -10.21 -12.81 -32.34
N ILE A 463 -9.10 -12.11 -32.53
CA ILE A 463 -9.01 -10.90 -33.36
C ILE A 463 -9.20 -11.28 -34.84
N HIS A 464 -8.52 -12.32 -35.31
CA HIS A 464 -8.49 -12.66 -36.74
C HIS A 464 -9.33 -13.92 -37.03
N LEU A 465 -10.63 -13.72 -37.21
CA LEU A 465 -11.52 -14.76 -37.69
C LEU A 465 -11.45 -14.84 -39.23
N SER A 466 -11.34 -16.04 -39.78
CA SER A 466 -11.20 -16.31 -41.23
C SER A 466 -12.42 -15.95 -42.09
N ASP A 467 -13.48 -15.39 -41.49
CA ASP A 467 -14.76 -15.12 -42.16
C ASP A 467 -14.76 -13.76 -42.87
N THR A 468 -15.25 -13.73 -44.11
CA THR A 468 -15.15 -12.59 -45.06
C THR A 468 -16.02 -11.36 -44.72
N ALA A 469 -16.61 -11.29 -43.52
CA ALA A 469 -17.66 -10.33 -43.17
C ALA A 469 -17.31 -9.34 -42.03
N GLY A 470 -16.11 -9.39 -41.45
CA GLY A 470 -15.66 -8.43 -40.42
C GLY A 470 -14.50 -8.96 -39.58
N ASN A 471 -13.89 -8.09 -38.76
CA ASN A 471 -12.80 -8.43 -37.82
C ASN A 471 -13.40 -8.65 -36.41
N GLY A 472 -12.75 -9.46 -35.55
CA GLY A 472 -13.12 -9.59 -34.13
C GLY A 472 -13.25 -8.24 -33.41
N LEU A 473 -12.51 -7.21 -33.83
CA LEU A 473 -12.63 -5.84 -33.33
C LEU A 473 -14.02 -5.22 -33.53
N ASP A 474 -14.70 -5.51 -34.65
CA ASP A 474 -16.06 -5.02 -34.92
C ASP A 474 -17.07 -5.60 -33.92
N PHE A 475 -16.88 -6.88 -33.59
CA PHE A 475 -17.69 -7.55 -32.58
C PHE A 475 -17.43 -6.99 -31.17
N LEU A 476 -16.17 -6.71 -30.83
CA LEU A 476 -15.82 -6.06 -29.57
C LEU A 476 -16.49 -4.67 -29.44
N ALA A 477 -16.45 -3.86 -30.49
CA ALA A 477 -17.10 -2.55 -30.51
C ALA A 477 -18.63 -2.67 -30.31
N MET A 478 -19.27 -3.68 -30.91
CA MET A 478 -20.68 -3.97 -30.68
C MET A 478 -20.98 -4.38 -29.24
N VAL A 479 -20.21 -5.33 -28.69
CA VAL A 479 -20.35 -5.80 -27.29
C VAL A 479 -20.21 -4.62 -26.33
N ARG A 480 -19.25 -3.72 -26.56
CA ARG A 480 -19.02 -2.55 -25.70
C ARG A 480 -20.16 -1.55 -25.68
N ARG A 481 -20.86 -1.37 -26.81
CA ARG A 481 -22.06 -0.52 -26.87
C ARG A 481 -23.24 -1.11 -26.09
N GLN A 482 -23.34 -2.43 -26.04
CA GLN A 482 -24.50 -3.13 -25.44
C GLN A 482 -24.26 -3.60 -24.00
N ALA A 483 -23.02 -3.91 -23.64
CA ALA A 483 -22.59 -4.41 -22.34
C ALA A 483 -21.19 -3.87 -22.00
N PRO A 484 -21.08 -2.57 -21.62
CA PRO A 484 -19.79 -1.89 -21.43
C PRO A 484 -18.91 -2.55 -20.36
N ASP A 485 -19.51 -3.16 -19.33
CA ASP A 485 -18.80 -3.77 -18.19
C ASP A 485 -18.39 -5.23 -18.41
N LEU A 486 -18.88 -5.88 -19.48
CA LEU A 486 -18.62 -7.29 -19.76
C LEU A 486 -17.12 -7.51 -20.04
N PRO A 487 -16.41 -8.34 -19.26
CA PRO A 487 -15.02 -8.63 -19.55
C PRO A 487 -14.87 -9.36 -20.89
N VAL A 488 -13.92 -8.89 -21.71
CA VAL A 488 -13.54 -9.53 -22.96
C VAL A 488 -12.02 -9.75 -22.95
N VAL A 489 -11.62 -11.00 -23.19
CA VAL A 489 -10.23 -11.45 -23.31
C VAL A 489 -9.94 -11.74 -24.78
N MET A 490 -8.88 -11.15 -25.32
CA MET A 490 -8.53 -11.27 -26.73
C MET A 490 -7.50 -12.37 -26.95
N LEU A 491 -7.72 -13.23 -27.96
CA LEU A 491 -6.72 -14.12 -28.52
C LEU A 491 -6.11 -13.46 -29.76
N THR A 492 -4.79 -13.53 -29.91
CA THR A 492 -4.09 -13.00 -31.10
C THR A 492 -3.02 -13.96 -31.58
N ALA A 493 -2.95 -14.18 -32.90
CA ALA A 493 -1.88 -14.94 -33.54
C ALA A 493 -0.62 -14.09 -33.79
N ASP A 494 -0.79 -12.78 -34.03
CA ASP A 494 0.29 -11.88 -34.42
C ASP A 494 0.66 -10.88 -33.31
N GLU A 495 1.88 -10.34 -33.39
CA GLU A 495 2.40 -9.25 -32.55
C GLU A 495 1.97 -7.87 -33.06
N ASN A 496 0.96 -7.79 -33.93
CA ASN A 496 0.54 -6.52 -34.53
C ASN A 496 0.12 -5.52 -33.44
N PHE A 497 0.93 -4.47 -33.30
CA PHE A 497 0.77 -3.44 -32.27
C PHE A 497 -0.52 -2.63 -32.49
N GLU A 498 -0.91 -2.39 -33.75
CA GLU A 498 -2.08 -1.56 -34.08
C GLU A 498 -3.39 -2.19 -33.60
N ASP A 499 -3.59 -3.49 -33.86
CA ASP A 499 -4.79 -4.23 -33.43
C ASP A 499 -4.90 -4.30 -31.89
N ARG A 500 -3.76 -4.39 -31.19
CA ARG A 500 -3.70 -4.39 -29.72
C ARG A 500 -4.07 -3.01 -29.16
N VAL A 501 -3.58 -1.93 -29.77
CA VAL A 501 -3.93 -0.56 -29.35
C VAL A 501 -5.42 -0.29 -29.59
N GLU A 502 -5.97 -0.73 -30.72
CA GLU A 502 -7.39 -0.54 -31.04
C GLU A 502 -8.31 -1.36 -30.12
N ALA A 503 -7.99 -2.64 -29.87
CA ALA A 503 -8.71 -3.46 -28.90
C ALA A 503 -8.65 -2.87 -27.47
N ALA A 504 -7.50 -2.32 -27.05
CA ALA A 504 -7.35 -1.67 -25.76
C ALA A 504 -8.19 -0.38 -25.67
N ARG A 505 -8.27 0.42 -26.74
CA ARG A 505 -9.15 1.59 -26.83
C ARG A 505 -10.63 1.22 -26.73
N LEU A 506 -11.00 0.06 -27.27
CA LEU A 506 -12.33 -0.53 -27.13
C LEU A 506 -12.51 -1.23 -25.77
N GLY A 507 -11.56 -1.12 -24.83
CA GLY A 507 -11.69 -1.62 -23.46
C GLY A 507 -11.51 -3.12 -23.30
N SER A 508 -10.76 -3.80 -24.17
CA SER A 508 -10.31 -5.18 -23.88
C SER A 508 -9.49 -5.21 -22.59
N ARG A 509 -9.67 -6.25 -21.75
CA ARG A 509 -9.05 -6.31 -20.41
C ARG A 509 -7.75 -7.13 -20.36
N CYS A 510 -7.53 -8.00 -21.34
CA CYS A 510 -6.39 -8.90 -21.39
C CYS A 510 -6.15 -9.40 -22.82
N PHE A 511 -4.88 -9.61 -23.18
CA PHE A 511 -4.45 -10.19 -24.46
C PHE A 511 -3.67 -11.47 -24.20
N LEU A 512 -3.93 -12.48 -25.02
CA LEU A 512 -3.29 -13.79 -24.97
C LEU A 512 -2.75 -14.14 -26.37
N GLN A 513 -1.47 -14.50 -26.45
CA GLN A 513 -0.79 -14.79 -27.71
C GLN A 513 -0.82 -16.29 -28.02
N LYS A 514 -1.22 -16.67 -29.25
CA LYS A 514 -1.17 -18.06 -29.74
C LYS A 514 0.28 -18.42 -30.16
N PRO A 515 0.74 -19.67 -29.96
CA PRO A 515 0.02 -20.79 -29.33
C PRO A 515 0.01 -20.67 -27.79
N ILE A 516 -1.17 -20.88 -27.19
CA ILE A 516 -1.36 -20.80 -25.74
C ILE A 516 -1.98 -22.11 -25.22
N ALA A 517 -1.55 -22.54 -24.03
CA ALA A 517 -2.11 -23.74 -23.40
C ALA A 517 -3.52 -23.44 -22.84
N PRO A 518 -4.52 -24.34 -23.01
CA PRO A 518 -5.88 -24.13 -22.51
C PRO A 518 -5.98 -23.77 -21.02
N ALA A 519 -5.16 -24.36 -20.17
CA ALA A 519 -5.10 -24.05 -18.74
C ALA A 519 -4.67 -22.59 -18.45
N GLN A 520 -3.79 -22.02 -19.27
CA GLN A 520 -3.36 -20.62 -19.15
C GLN A 520 -4.48 -19.66 -19.55
N VAL A 521 -5.24 -19.99 -20.59
CA VAL A 521 -6.42 -19.23 -21.02
C VAL A 521 -7.47 -19.18 -19.90
N LEU A 522 -7.76 -20.31 -19.25
CA LEU A 522 -8.69 -20.34 -18.12
C LEU A 522 -8.20 -19.57 -16.91
N THR A 523 -6.90 -19.61 -16.64
CA THR A 523 -6.30 -18.82 -15.56
C THR A 523 -6.49 -17.33 -15.82
N ALA A 524 -6.24 -16.87 -17.05
CA ALA A 524 -6.47 -15.48 -17.45
C ALA A 524 -7.95 -15.09 -17.39
N LEU A 525 -8.86 -15.95 -17.87
CA LEU A 525 -10.31 -15.73 -17.78
C LEU A 525 -10.79 -15.64 -16.32
N ALA A 526 -10.31 -16.51 -15.45
CA ALA A 526 -10.62 -16.47 -14.02
C ALA A 526 -10.09 -15.20 -13.35
N GLN A 527 -8.88 -14.74 -13.70
CA GLN A 527 -8.32 -13.49 -13.19
C GLN A 527 -9.13 -12.27 -13.65
N VAL A 528 -9.51 -12.22 -14.93
CA VAL A 528 -10.30 -11.11 -15.49
C VAL A 528 -11.71 -11.08 -14.88
N LEU A 529 -12.34 -12.25 -14.68
CA LEU A 529 -13.61 -12.33 -13.94
C LEU A 529 -13.45 -11.92 -12.48
N GLN A 530 -12.38 -12.34 -11.80
CA GLN A 530 -12.11 -11.95 -10.42
C GLN A 530 -11.87 -10.44 -10.31
N GLN A 531 -11.22 -9.81 -11.30
CA GLN A 531 -11.07 -8.36 -11.38
C GLN A 531 -12.39 -7.64 -11.63
N ALA A 532 -13.25 -8.18 -12.51
CA ALA A 532 -14.59 -7.66 -12.79
C ALA A 532 -15.57 -7.85 -11.61
N SER A 533 -15.37 -8.89 -10.79
CA SER A 533 -16.18 -9.23 -9.62
C SER A 533 -15.75 -8.52 -8.34
N ARG A 534 -14.72 -7.66 -8.39
CA ARG A 534 -14.27 -6.91 -7.21
C ARG A 534 -15.35 -5.93 -6.79
N SER A 535 -15.93 -6.15 -5.61
CA SER A 535 -16.74 -5.17 -4.88
C SER A 535 -16.09 -3.78 -4.98
N SER A 536 -16.85 -2.81 -5.47
CA SER A 536 -16.48 -1.39 -5.50
C SER A 536 -15.89 -0.98 -4.15
N ALA A 537 -14.60 -0.66 -4.10
CA ALA A 537 -13.94 -0.26 -2.85
C ALA A 537 -14.64 0.97 -2.28
N HIS A 538 -14.82 1.02 -0.96
CA HIS A 538 -15.50 2.12 -0.31
C HIS A 538 -14.51 3.19 0.14
N ILE A 539 -14.65 4.42 -0.33
CA ILE A 539 -13.82 5.56 0.03
C ILE A 539 -14.64 6.49 0.93
N LEU A 540 -14.10 6.82 2.11
CA LEU A 540 -14.64 7.88 2.97
C LEU A 540 -13.80 9.14 2.77
N ILE A 541 -14.44 10.26 2.50
CA ILE A 541 -13.80 11.57 2.30
C ILE A 541 -14.27 12.51 3.40
N VAL A 542 -13.33 13.10 4.14
CA VAL A 542 -13.61 14.06 5.21
C VAL A 542 -12.93 15.37 4.86
N ASP A 543 -13.73 16.39 4.58
CA ASP A 543 -13.28 17.72 4.16
C ASP A 543 -14.40 18.71 4.47
N ASP A 544 -14.08 19.88 5.02
CA ASP A 544 -15.08 20.89 5.39
C ASP A 544 -15.59 21.71 4.19
N ASP A 545 -14.95 21.60 3.02
CA ASP A 545 -15.39 22.20 1.78
C ASP A 545 -16.40 21.30 1.02
N PRO A 546 -17.71 21.64 1.02
CA PRO A 546 -18.73 20.86 0.32
C PRO A 546 -18.54 20.86 -1.20
N ALA A 547 -17.90 21.88 -1.79
CA ALA A 547 -17.64 21.93 -3.22
C ALA A 547 -16.58 20.90 -3.61
N LEU A 548 -15.48 20.83 -2.85
CA LEU A 548 -14.44 19.82 -3.04
C LEU A 548 -14.99 18.40 -2.83
N LEU A 549 -15.82 18.17 -1.80
CA LEU A 549 -16.50 16.88 -1.59
C LEU A 549 -17.32 16.46 -2.82
N GLN A 550 -18.06 17.39 -3.44
CA GLN A 550 -18.86 17.10 -4.63
C GLN A 550 -17.98 16.80 -5.85
N ILE A 551 -16.88 17.55 -6.03
CA ILE A 551 -15.91 17.30 -7.11
C ILE A 551 -15.29 15.91 -6.98
N LEU A 552 -14.80 15.56 -5.79
CA LEU A 552 -14.20 14.25 -5.54
C LEU A 552 -15.22 13.11 -5.69
N CYS A 553 -16.46 13.32 -5.26
CA CYS A 553 -17.54 12.36 -5.46
C CYS A 553 -17.81 12.10 -6.95
N ASN A 554 -17.95 13.17 -7.74
CA ASN A 554 -18.17 13.10 -9.19
C ASN A 554 -16.98 12.49 -9.94
N LEU A 555 -15.76 12.62 -9.40
CA LEU A 555 -14.57 12.01 -9.97
C LEU A 555 -14.49 10.51 -9.68
N LEU A 556 -14.77 10.09 -8.45
CA LEU A 556 -14.49 8.73 -7.98
C LEU A 556 -15.64 7.74 -8.23
N GLN A 557 -16.91 8.19 -8.21
CA GLN A 557 -18.05 7.30 -8.44
C GLN A 557 -18.08 6.67 -9.85
N PRO A 558 -17.79 7.41 -10.94
CA PRO A 558 -17.73 6.82 -12.29
C PRO A 558 -16.63 5.76 -12.45
N CYS A 559 -15.58 5.83 -11.65
CA CYS A 559 -14.51 4.83 -11.62
C CYS A 559 -14.91 3.53 -10.91
N GLY A 560 -16.16 3.43 -10.42
CA GLY A 560 -16.67 2.24 -9.74
C GLY A 560 -16.35 2.18 -8.24
N TYR A 561 -16.00 3.31 -7.60
CA TYR A 561 -15.83 3.39 -6.15
C TYR A 561 -17.15 3.77 -5.45
N ARG A 562 -17.41 3.15 -4.29
CA ARG A 562 -18.46 3.65 -3.38
C ARG A 562 -17.87 4.82 -2.59
N VAL A 563 -18.53 5.96 -2.60
CA VAL A 563 -18.02 7.17 -1.93
C VAL A 563 -19.00 7.62 -0.86
N THR A 564 -18.51 7.81 0.36
CA THR A 564 -19.21 8.53 1.42
C THR A 564 -18.42 9.79 1.75
N THR A 565 -19.10 10.93 1.79
CA THR A 565 -18.50 12.22 2.12
C THR A 565 -18.97 12.67 3.50
N LEU A 566 -18.11 13.40 4.21
CA LEU A 566 -18.38 13.93 5.54
C LEU A 566 -17.81 15.34 5.65
N SER A 567 -18.69 16.34 5.78
CA SER A 567 -18.29 17.73 6.00
C SER A 567 -18.20 18.13 7.48
N GLN A 568 -18.75 17.33 8.38
CA GLN A 568 -18.79 17.61 9.82
C GLN A 568 -17.94 16.60 10.59
N PRO A 569 -16.73 16.97 11.06
CA PRO A 569 -15.83 16.06 11.76
C PRO A 569 -16.42 15.43 13.03
N GLN A 570 -17.45 16.05 13.65
CA GLN A 570 -18.08 15.53 14.86
C GLN A 570 -18.79 14.18 14.63
N ALA A 571 -19.31 13.96 13.42
CA ALA A 571 -19.95 12.70 13.04
C ALA A 571 -18.96 11.67 12.47
N PHE A 572 -17.64 11.92 12.58
CA PHE A 572 -16.59 11.07 12.01
C PHE A 572 -16.71 9.61 12.44
N TRP A 573 -16.80 9.34 13.74
CA TRP A 573 -16.84 7.97 14.24
C TRP A 573 -18.08 7.19 13.80
N GLN A 574 -19.24 7.83 13.84
CA GLN A 574 -20.49 7.22 13.40
C GLN A 574 -20.42 6.89 11.91
N THR A 575 -19.94 7.84 11.10
CA THR A 575 -19.79 7.68 9.67
C THR A 575 -18.75 6.61 9.32
N LEU A 576 -17.61 6.59 10.02
CA LEU A 576 -16.57 5.58 9.85
C LEU A 576 -17.10 4.16 10.14
N GLU A 577 -17.85 3.99 11.24
CA GLU A 577 -18.42 2.69 11.62
C GLU A 577 -19.53 2.22 10.68
N GLN A 578 -20.29 3.13 10.08
CA GLN A 578 -21.34 2.84 9.10
C GLN A 578 -20.79 2.59 7.70
N ALA A 579 -19.84 3.41 7.25
CA ALA A 579 -19.26 3.33 5.91
C ALA A 579 -18.25 2.18 5.78
N VAL A 580 -17.48 1.88 6.83
CA VAL A 580 -16.45 0.81 6.80
C VAL A 580 -15.47 0.97 5.62
N PRO A 581 -14.79 2.11 5.49
CA PRO A 581 -14.07 2.43 4.28
C PRO A 581 -12.86 1.52 4.02
N ASP A 582 -12.63 1.28 2.74
CA ASP A 582 -11.42 0.72 2.17
C ASP A 582 -10.24 1.70 2.09
N LEU A 583 -10.55 3.00 2.02
CA LEU A 583 -9.57 4.08 2.05
C LEU A 583 -10.21 5.32 2.64
N LEU A 584 -9.43 6.08 3.41
CA LEU A 584 -9.84 7.35 3.99
C LEU A 584 -9.06 8.49 3.34
N ILE A 585 -9.78 9.48 2.82
CA ILE A 585 -9.24 10.77 2.40
C ILE A 585 -9.57 11.78 3.49
N LEU A 586 -8.57 12.43 4.05
CA LEU A 586 -8.71 13.44 5.10
C LEU A 586 -8.16 14.77 4.61
N ASP A 587 -8.88 15.85 4.79
CA ASP A 587 -8.26 17.17 4.77
C ASP A 587 -7.39 17.35 6.01
N VAL A 588 -6.21 17.97 5.87
CA VAL A 588 -5.33 18.29 7.00
C VAL A 588 -6.00 19.32 7.90
N GLU A 589 -6.61 20.32 7.29
CA GLU A 589 -7.33 21.39 7.98
C GLU A 589 -8.82 21.10 7.92
N LEU A 590 -9.47 21.02 9.08
CA LEU A 590 -10.91 20.84 9.19
C LEU A 590 -11.40 22.00 10.04
N CYS A 591 -11.70 23.14 9.41
CA CYS A 591 -12.08 24.34 10.15
C CYS A 591 -13.55 24.27 10.61
N GLN A 592 -13.86 24.75 11.83
CA GLN A 592 -15.16 25.38 12.18
C GLN A 592 -15.04 26.27 13.44
N PRO A 593 -15.68 27.46 13.45
CA PRO A 593 -16.71 27.78 14.47
C PRO A 593 -17.99 28.42 13.86
N PRO A 594 -19.10 28.53 14.63
CA PRO A 594 -20.46 28.25 14.14
C PRO A 594 -21.18 29.41 13.44
N ALA A 595 -22.03 29.10 12.47
CA ALA A 595 -23.15 29.97 12.12
C ALA A 595 -24.23 29.83 13.21
N THR A 596 -24.29 30.79 14.14
CA THR A 596 -25.38 31.06 15.11
C THR A 596 -25.36 30.30 16.45
N LEU A 597 -24.49 30.67 17.40
CA LEU A 597 -24.81 30.75 18.84
C LEU A 597 -23.64 31.34 19.64
N PRO A 598 -23.87 32.27 20.59
CA PRO A 598 -22.89 32.59 21.61
C PRO A 598 -23.00 31.55 22.74
N SER A 599 -22.02 30.68 22.88
CA SER A 599 -21.85 29.87 24.10
C SER A 599 -20.44 30.07 24.64
N THR A 600 -20.39 30.45 25.91
CA THR A 600 -19.24 30.86 26.71
C THR A 600 -18.21 29.76 27.03
N ASP A 601 -18.23 28.63 26.33
CA ASP A 601 -17.28 27.53 26.50
C ASP A 601 -16.25 27.50 25.36
N ALA A 602 -15.46 28.57 25.26
CA ALA A 602 -14.38 28.73 24.28
C ALA A 602 -13.09 28.02 24.74
N LEU A 603 -13.10 26.69 24.81
CA LEU A 603 -11.91 25.90 25.20
C LEU A 603 -11.71 24.58 24.44
N ILE A 604 -12.55 24.26 23.44
CA ILE A 604 -12.32 23.09 22.58
C ILE A 604 -11.66 23.57 21.28
N PRO A 605 -10.37 23.28 21.04
CA PRO A 605 -9.71 23.63 19.78
C PRO A 605 -10.37 22.92 18.58
N PRO A 606 -10.37 23.55 17.39
CA PRO A 606 -10.91 22.94 16.18
C PRO A 606 -10.14 21.64 15.87
N LEU A 607 -10.90 20.60 15.53
CA LEU A 607 -10.42 19.23 15.42
C LEU A 607 -9.76 19.03 14.05
N SER A 608 -8.45 18.81 13.99
CA SER A 608 -7.70 18.70 12.73
C SER A 608 -7.72 17.29 12.13
N GLY A 609 -7.47 17.18 10.82
CA GLY A 609 -7.34 15.88 10.16
C GLY A 609 -6.15 15.07 10.67
N ILE A 610 -5.08 15.75 11.08
CA ILE A 610 -3.89 15.16 11.72
C ILE A 610 -4.28 14.45 13.02
N GLU A 611 -5.08 15.10 13.87
CA GLU A 611 -5.57 14.50 15.12
C GLU A 611 -6.51 13.32 14.84
N LEU A 612 -7.41 13.43 13.86
CA LEU A 612 -8.24 12.30 13.43
C LEU A 612 -7.40 11.10 13.01
N CYS A 613 -6.33 11.33 12.24
CA CYS A 613 -5.42 10.26 11.82
C CYS A 613 -4.73 9.59 13.03
N GLN A 614 -4.21 10.37 13.98
CA GLN A 614 -3.57 9.82 15.19
C GLN A 614 -4.54 8.94 16.00
N VAL A 615 -5.79 9.40 16.11
CA VAL A 615 -6.85 8.69 16.80
C VAL A 615 -7.20 7.37 16.09
N ILE A 616 -7.30 7.38 14.76
CA ILE A 616 -7.51 6.17 13.93
C ILE A 616 -6.36 5.18 14.10
N ARG A 617 -5.11 5.66 14.13
CA ARG A 617 -3.92 4.80 14.31
C ARG A 617 -3.81 4.19 15.71
N SER A 618 -4.49 4.77 16.69
CA SER A 618 -4.59 4.24 18.05
C SER A 618 -5.70 3.19 18.20
N ASP A 619 -6.68 3.15 17.28
CA ASP A 619 -7.76 2.16 17.29
C ASP A 619 -7.34 0.86 16.56
N LEU A 620 -7.32 -0.26 17.28
CA LEU A 620 -6.94 -1.58 16.75
C LEU A 620 -7.80 -2.04 15.55
N ARG A 621 -9.00 -1.49 15.36
CA ARG A 621 -9.93 -1.82 14.27
C ARG A 621 -9.59 -1.04 12.99
N TRP A 622 -9.19 0.22 13.13
CA TRP A 622 -9.05 1.16 12.03
C TRP A 622 -7.60 1.53 11.71
N ASN A 623 -6.64 1.13 12.56
CA ASN A 623 -5.22 1.45 12.38
C ASN A 623 -4.60 0.89 11.08
N ARG A 624 -5.31 0.01 10.36
CA ARG A 624 -4.92 -0.55 9.06
C ARG A 624 -5.57 0.13 7.85
N VAL A 625 -6.57 0.98 8.04
CA VAL A 625 -7.20 1.70 6.92
C VAL A 625 -6.16 2.66 6.31
N PRO A 626 -5.94 2.63 4.98
CA PRO A 626 -5.11 3.59 4.30
C PRO A 626 -5.64 5.02 4.48
N VAL A 627 -4.78 5.96 4.86
CA VAL A 627 -5.12 7.39 5.02
C VAL A 627 -4.32 8.22 4.01
N LEU A 628 -5.02 8.90 3.11
CA LEU A 628 -4.48 9.89 2.17
C LEU A 628 -4.86 11.29 2.67
N PHE A 629 -3.87 12.15 2.94
CA PHE A 629 -4.14 13.55 3.24
C PHE A 629 -4.29 14.40 1.99
N LEU A 630 -5.22 15.34 2.03
CA LEU A 630 -5.29 16.50 1.15
C LEU A 630 -4.90 17.73 1.98
N SER A 631 -4.14 18.66 1.40
CA SER A 631 -3.75 19.89 2.09
C SER A 631 -3.65 21.06 1.12
N ALA A 632 -4.09 22.24 1.54
CA ALA A 632 -3.84 23.48 0.79
C ALA A 632 -2.36 23.89 0.81
N TYR A 633 -1.61 23.48 1.84
CA TYR A 633 -0.19 23.78 1.98
C TYR A 633 0.65 22.60 1.54
N ALA A 634 1.71 22.88 0.78
CA ALA A 634 2.73 21.94 0.36
C ALA A 634 4.08 22.18 1.08
N ASP A 635 4.07 22.93 2.18
CA ASP A 635 5.27 23.17 2.97
C ASP A 635 5.73 21.89 3.67
N ILE A 636 7.03 21.81 3.90
CA ILE A 636 7.69 20.62 4.44
C ILE A 636 7.17 20.29 5.84
N GLU A 637 6.85 21.29 6.68
CA GLU A 637 6.37 21.06 8.04
C GLU A 637 5.01 20.35 8.04
N THR A 638 4.08 20.78 7.19
CA THR A 638 2.77 20.15 7.03
C THR A 638 2.89 18.72 6.51
N VAL A 639 3.76 18.47 5.53
CA VAL A 639 4.03 17.13 5.00
C VAL A 639 4.61 16.22 6.09
N GLN A 640 5.61 16.69 6.84
CA GLN A 640 6.21 15.94 7.93
C GLN A 640 5.19 15.59 9.02
N ARG A 641 4.39 16.56 9.47
CA ARG A 641 3.37 16.37 10.51
C ARG A 641 2.31 15.35 10.07
N SER A 642 1.89 15.41 8.81
CA SER A 642 0.95 14.47 8.21
C SER A 642 1.47 13.02 8.29
N PHE A 643 2.68 12.77 7.81
CA PHE A 643 3.29 11.43 7.85
C PHE A 643 3.59 10.96 9.28
N ALA A 644 4.01 11.86 10.17
CA ALA A 644 4.26 11.58 11.59
C ALA A 644 2.99 11.15 12.33
N ALA A 645 1.84 11.75 12.00
CA ALA A 645 0.54 11.37 12.55
C ALA A 645 0.07 9.98 12.11
N GLY A 646 0.63 9.45 11.02
CA GLY A 646 0.28 8.13 10.53
C GLY A 646 -0.26 8.10 9.11
N ALA A 647 -0.22 9.18 8.36
CA ALA A 647 -0.67 9.20 6.96
C ALA A 647 0.04 8.13 6.15
N ASP A 648 -0.70 7.39 5.32
CA ASP A 648 -0.07 6.57 4.31
C ASP A 648 0.40 7.46 3.18
N ASP A 649 -0.33 8.51 2.80
CA ASP A 649 0.03 9.33 1.66
C ASP A 649 -0.42 10.78 1.81
N PHE A 650 0.07 11.64 0.93
CA PHE A 650 -0.18 13.08 0.95
C PHE A 650 -0.30 13.64 -0.47
N LEU A 651 -1.25 14.54 -0.68
CA LEU A 651 -1.45 15.27 -1.93
C LEU A 651 -1.78 16.74 -1.64
N SER A 652 -1.17 17.66 -2.38
CA SER A 652 -1.49 19.09 -2.30
C SER A 652 -2.72 19.43 -3.14
N LYS A 653 -3.49 20.42 -2.67
CA LYS A 653 -4.56 21.08 -3.42
C LYS A 653 -3.92 22.16 -4.31
N PRO A 654 -4.40 22.39 -5.55
CA PRO A 654 -5.55 21.74 -6.19
C PRO A 654 -5.25 20.31 -6.62
N VAL A 655 -6.24 19.43 -6.41
CA VAL A 655 -6.11 18.00 -6.67
C VAL A 655 -6.14 17.73 -8.18
N VAL A 656 -5.06 17.14 -8.71
CA VAL A 656 -5.02 16.66 -10.09
C VAL A 656 -5.74 15.30 -10.17
N PRO A 657 -6.80 15.14 -11.00
CA PRO A 657 -7.62 13.93 -11.02
C PRO A 657 -6.85 12.64 -11.25
N LEU A 658 -5.90 12.66 -12.21
CA LEU A 658 -5.13 11.48 -12.57
C LEU A 658 -4.17 11.05 -11.45
N ASP A 659 -3.50 12.00 -10.80
CA ASP A 659 -2.60 11.74 -9.66
C ASP A 659 -3.39 11.14 -8.47
N LEU A 660 -4.55 11.74 -8.14
CA LEU A 660 -5.43 11.22 -7.10
C LEU A 660 -5.88 9.77 -7.37
N LEU A 661 -6.37 9.50 -8.58
CA LEU A 661 -6.85 8.18 -8.96
C LEU A 661 -5.75 7.13 -8.88
N THR A 662 -4.55 7.45 -9.36
CA THR A 662 -3.41 6.54 -9.29
C THR A 662 -3.01 6.28 -7.83
N ARG A 663 -2.94 7.31 -6.98
CA ARG A 663 -2.67 7.12 -5.54
C ARG A 663 -3.72 6.24 -4.88
N ILE A 664 -5.00 6.50 -5.10
CA ILE A 664 -6.09 5.68 -4.56
C ILE A 664 -5.95 4.22 -4.98
N LYS A 665 -5.74 3.97 -6.28
CA LYS A 665 -5.54 2.63 -6.83
C LYS A 665 -4.38 1.92 -6.13
N THR A 666 -3.20 2.54 -6.07
CA THR A 666 -2.01 1.98 -5.42
C THR A 666 -2.29 1.65 -3.94
N ARG A 667 -2.94 2.53 -3.18
CA ARG A 667 -3.25 2.29 -1.76
C ARG A 667 -4.26 1.15 -1.56
N LEU A 668 -5.25 1.04 -2.45
CA LEU A 668 -6.24 -0.05 -2.41
C LEU A 668 -5.64 -1.39 -2.81
N GLU A 669 -4.77 -1.44 -3.81
CA GLU A 669 -4.06 -2.65 -4.22
C GLU A 669 -3.15 -3.16 -3.10
N GLN A 670 -2.39 -2.26 -2.47
CA GLN A 670 -1.58 -2.61 -1.30
C GLN A 670 -2.46 -3.16 -0.16
N ARG A 671 -3.59 -2.51 0.16
CA ARG A 671 -4.53 -3.01 1.19
C ARG A 671 -5.03 -4.43 0.87
N LYS A 672 -5.30 -4.74 -0.39
CA LYS A 672 -5.74 -6.09 -0.82
C LYS A 672 -4.64 -7.14 -0.59
N LEU A 673 -3.38 -6.81 -0.89
CA LEU A 673 -2.24 -7.69 -0.63
C LEU A 673 -2.11 -7.99 0.87
N TRP A 674 -2.29 -6.98 1.73
CA TRP A 674 -2.35 -7.18 3.19
C TRP A 674 -3.52 -8.06 3.60
N GLN A 675 -4.73 -7.82 3.06
CA GLN A 675 -5.89 -8.64 3.35
C GLN A 675 -5.68 -10.12 2.95
N ALA A 676 -4.93 -10.37 1.87
CA ALA A 676 -4.58 -11.73 1.45
C ALA A 676 -3.72 -12.46 2.50
N THR A 677 -2.85 -11.76 3.23
CA THR A 677 -2.09 -12.34 4.38
C THR A 677 -2.96 -12.62 5.63
N GLU A 678 -4.22 -12.17 5.63
CA GLU A 678 -5.16 -12.39 6.72
C GLU A 678 -6.15 -13.53 6.42
N LEU A 679 -6.07 -14.13 5.24
CA LEU A 679 -6.84 -15.29 4.82
C LEU A 679 -5.98 -16.56 4.86
N ASP A 680 -6.62 -17.69 5.09
CA ASP A 680 -5.98 -18.99 5.03
C ASP A 680 -5.79 -19.39 3.55
N GLU A 681 -4.54 -19.53 3.11
CA GLU A 681 -4.18 -19.80 1.71
C GLU A 681 -4.88 -21.05 1.14
N LEU A 682 -5.12 -22.04 2.00
CA LEU A 682 -5.76 -23.29 1.59
C LEU A 682 -7.26 -23.10 1.38
N THR A 683 -7.96 -22.48 2.32
CA THR A 683 -9.44 -22.49 2.37
C THR A 683 -10.09 -21.19 1.91
N GLY A 684 -9.33 -20.10 1.80
CA GLY A 684 -9.81 -18.78 1.41
C GLY A 684 -10.63 -18.05 2.50
N VAL A 685 -10.86 -18.67 3.65
CA VAL A 685 -11.55 -18.03 4.79
C VAL A 685 -10.58 -17.29 5.70
N SER A 686 -11.07 -16.48 6.63
CA SER A 686 -10.23 -15.68 7.52
C SER A 686 -9.32 -16.54 8.40
N LEU A 687 -8.04 -16.16 8.57
CA LEU A 687 -7.21 -16.74 9.61
C LEU A 687 -7.76 -16.41 11.00
N ARG A 688 -7.51 -17.28 11.97
CA ARG A 688 -7.95 -17.13 13.38
C ARG A 688 -7.82 -15.70 13.93
N ARG A 689 -6.68 -15.05 13.69
CA ARG A 689 -6.43 -13.67 14.18
C ARG A 689 -7.43 -12.66 13.60
N LYS A 690 -7.69 -12.73 12.29
CA LYS A 690 -8.63 -11.83 11.59
C LYS A 690 -10.06 -12.11 12.05
N ALA A 691 -10.46 -13.38 12.07
CA ALA A 691 -11.78 -13.81 12.52
C ALA A 691 -12.09 -13.34 13.96
N LEU A 692 -11.10 -13.38 14.86
CA LEU A 692 -11.24 -12.87 16.23
C LEU A 692 -11.57 -11.36 16.28
N LEU A 693 -10.88 -10.57 15.45
CA LEU A 693 -11.11 -9.12 15.37
C LEU A 693 -12.51 -8.81 14.84
N ASP A 694 -12.91 -9.50 13.76
CA ASP A 694 -14.21 -9.29 13.12
C ASP A 694 -15.37 -9.74 14.02
N LEU A 695 -15.24 -10.87 14.71
CA LEU A 695 -16.23 -11.33 15.69
C LEU A 695 -16.39 -10.33 16.84
N THR A 696 -15.28 -9.82 17.39
CA THR A 696 -15.31 -8.82 18.46
C THR A 696 -16.03 -7.54 18.00
N ARG A 697 -15.84 -7.14 16.73
CA ARG A 697 -16.54 -6.02 16.12
C ARG A 697 -18.04 -6.30 16.01
N LEU A 698 -18.44 -7.45 15.45
CA LEU A 698 -19.85 -7.81 15.29
C LEU A 698 -20.59 -7.89 16.63
N MET A 699 -19.94 -8.38 17.68
CA MET A 699 -20.52 -8.41 19.03
C MET A 699 -20.88 -7.03 19.55
N ARG A 700 -19.98 -6.05 19.39
CA ARG A 700 -20.25 -4.66 19.81
C ARG A 700 -21.38 -4.05 19.00
N LEU A 701 -21.41 -4.33 17.69
CA LEU A 701 -22.44 -3.83 16.80
C LEU A 701 -23.82 -4.46 17.13
N ALA A 702 -23.85 -5.74 17.46
CA ALA A 702 -25.02 -6.47 17.94
C ALA A 702 -25.56 -5.90 19.25
N GLN A 703 -24.69 -5.62 20.22
CA GLN A 703 -25.05 -4.98 21.48
C GLN A 703 -25.63 -3.58 21.26
N ARG A 704 -24.97 -2.75 20.44
CA ARG A 704 -25.41 -1.37 20.16
C ARG A 704 -26.75 -1.30 19.45
N GLN A 705 -26.96 -2.18 18.47
CA GLN A 705 -28.18 -2.19 17.66
C GLN A 705 -29.28 -3.12 18.21
N SER A 706 -29.05 -3.73 19.38
CA SER A 706 -29.94 -4.73 19.99
C SER A 706 -30.32 -5.87 19.01
N GLN A 707 -29.34 -6.33 18.22
CA GLN A 707 -29.49 -7.43 17.27
C GLN A 707 -28.84 -8.70 17.84
N PRO A 708 -29.36 -9.90 17.55
CA PRO A 708 -28.72 -11.15 17.96
C PRO A 708 -27.43 -11.41 17.17
N LEU A 709 -26.49 -12.13 17.77
CA LEU A 709 -25.31 -12.66 17.08
C LEU A 709 -25.17 -14.14 17.44
N SER A 710 -25.24 -15.01 16.44
CA SER A 710 -24.99 -16.45 16.63
C SER A 710 -23.54 -16.80 16.33
N LEU A 711 -22.90 -17.55 17.21
CA LEU A 711 -21.53 -18.05 17.06
C LEU A 711 -21.56 -19.57 16.94
N ALA A 712 -20.93 -20.11 15.90
CA ALA A 712 -20.80 -21.55 15.70
C ALA A 712 -19.34 -21.99 15.66
N LEU A 713 -19.02 -23.06 16.38
CA LEU A 713 -17.75 -23.79 16.29
C LEU A 713 -17.97 -25.09 15.54
N ILE A 714 -17.15 -25.34 14.53
CA ILE A 714 -17.29 -26.44 13.59
C ILE A 714 -16.00 -27.24 13.57
N ASP A 715 -16.10 -28.56 13.61
CA ASP A 715 -14.96 -29.47 13.61
C ASP A 715 -15.22 -30.66 12.70
N LEU A 716 -14.24 -30.96 11.84
CA LEU A 716 -14.34 -32.07 10.88
C LEU A 716 -14.20 -33.43 11.57
N ASP A 717 -15.21 -34.28 11.38
CA ASP A 717 -15.27 -35.58 12.03
C ASP A 717 -14.20 -36.52 11.45
N HIS A 718 -13.36 -37.09 12.32
CA HIS A 718 -12.34 -38.08 11.96
C HIS A 718 -11.31 -37.58 10.93
N PHE A 719 -11.09 -36.28 10.83
CA PHE A 719 -10.23 -35.70 9.79
C PHE A 719 -8.77 -36.21 9.82
N LYS A 720 -8.22 -36.47 11.01
CA LYS A 720 -6.92 -37.16 11.12
C LYS A 720 -6.90 -38.52 10.39
N GLN A 721 -7.97 -39.32 10.50
CA GLN A 721 -8.06 -40.61 9.81
C GLN A 721 -8.16 -40.45 8.29
N VAL A 722 -8.78 -39.36 7.83
CA VAL A 722 -8.82 -39.01 6.40
C VAL A 722 -7.39 -38.74 5.89
N ASN A 723 -6.62 -37.93 6.61
CA ASN A 723 -5.22 -37.67 6.25
C ASN A 723 -4.36 -38.94 6.30
N ASP A 724 -4.50 -39.75 7.34
CA ASP A 724 -3.71 -40.95 7.54
C ASP A 724 -4.03 -42.04 6.47
N ARG A 725 -5.27 -42.08 5.96
CA ARG A 725 -5.71 -43.09 4.98
C ARG A 725 -5.60 -42.64 3.52
N TYR A 726 -6.00 -41.41 3.21
CA TYR A 726 -6.12 -40.90 1.84
C TYR A 726 -5.03 -39.87 1.48
N GLY A 727 -4.16 -39.54 2.44
CA GLY A 727 -3.06 -38.60 2.28
C GLY A 727 -3.45 -37.14 2.52
N HIS A 728 -2.44 -36.31 2.80
CA HIS A 728 -2.62 -34.90 3.10
C HIS A 728 -3.26 -34.10 1.95
N SER A 729 -3.01 -34.46 0.69
CA SER A 729 -3.63 -33.78 -0.46
C SER A 729 -5.15 -33.96 -0.50
N ALA A 730 -5.65 -35.14 -0.08
CA ALA A 730 -7.08 -35.42 0.00
C ALA A 730 -7.70 -34.66 1.18
N GLY A 731 -7.00 -34.57 2.32
CA GLY A 731 -7.40 -33.70 3.42
C GLY A 731 -7.47 -32.22 3.04
N ASP A 732 -6.52 -31.73 2.24
CA ASP A 732 -6.52 -30.36 1.72
C ASP A 732 -7.72 -30.07 0.81
N GLN A 733 -8.13 -31.04 -0.01
CA GLN A 733 -9.35 -30.92 -0.83
C GLN A 733 -10.60 -30.81 0.05
N VAL A 734 -10.69 -31.61 1.11
CA VAL A 734 -11.80 -31.55 2.07
C VAL A 734 -11.86 -30.18 2.75
N LEU A 735 -10.73 -29.67 3.24
CA LEU A 735 -10.65 -28.36 3.88
C LEU A 735 -11.07 -27.24 2.91
N ARG A 736 -10.58 -27.27 1.66
CA ARG A 736 -10.98 -26.34 0.59
C ARG A 736 -12.49 -26.31 0.37
N TYR A 737 -13.08 -27.49 0.20
CA TYR A 737 -14.51 -27.61 -0.08
C TYR A 737 -15.37 -27.14 1.11
N VAL A 738 -14.97 -27.47 2.33
CA VAL A 738 -15.67 -27.02 3.55
C VAL A 738 -15.57 -25.51 3.71
N GLY A 739 -14.38 -24.92 3.50
CA GLY A 739 -14.20 -23.47 3.51
C GLY A 739 -15.13 -22.75 2.52
N GLN A 740 -15.25 -23.28 1.30
CA GLN A 740 -16.17 -22.76 0.28
C GLN A 740 -17.65 -22.86 0.70
N LEU A 741 -18.08 -24.01 1.23
CA LEU A 741 -19.46 -24.19 1.68
C LEU A 741 -19.81 -23.23 2.83
N LEU A 742 -18.90 -23.04 3.78
CA LEU A 742 -19.09 -22.11 4.89
C LEU A 742 -19.10 -20.66 4.42
N HIS A 743 -18.24 -20.29 3.48
CA HIS A 743 -18.26 -18.94 2.91
C HIS A 743 -19.58 -18.63 2.16
N GLN A 744 -20.22 -19.64 1.56
CA GLN A 744 -21.52 -19.48 0.90
C GLN A 744 -22.70 -19.37 1.88
N LEU A 745 -22.52 -19.82 3.13
CA LEU A 745 -23.54 -19.75 4.19
C LEU A 745 -23.80 -18.31 4.66
N VAL A 746 -22.74 -17.52 4.65
CA VAL A 746 -22.61 -16.27 5.39
C VAL A 746 -22.81 -15.06 4.49
N ARG A 747 -23.37 -13.99 5.04
CA ARG A 747 -23.48 -12.69 4.36
C ARG A 747 -22.14 -11.96 4.36
N GLN A 748 -22.04 -10.87 3.60
CA GLN A 748 -20.83 -10.04 3.56
C GLN A 748 -20.45 -9.47 4.94
N GLU A 749 -21.44 -9.25 5.82
CA GLU A 749 -21.23 -8.79 7.20
C GLU A 749 -20.98 -9.91 8.22
N ASP A 750 -21.15 -11.17 7.84
CA ASP A 750 -20.91 -12.33 8.72
C ASP A 750 -19.42 -12.75 8.65
N VAL A 751 -18.96 -13.52 9.64
CA VAL A 751 -17.56 -13.94 9.76
C VAL A 751 -17.43 -15.43 9.56
N VAL A 752 -16.48 -15.87 8.72
CA VAL A 752 -16.00 -17.25 8.67
C VAL A 752 -14.49 -17.23 8.81
N GLY A 753 -13.98 -18.08 9.71
CA GLY A 753 -12.55 -18.24 9.86
C GLY A 753 -12.11 -19.66 10.18
N ARG A 754 -10.87 -19.96 9.80
CA ARG A 754 -10.19 -21.20 10.19
C ARG A 754 -9.56 -21.01 11.56
N TRP A 755 -10.08 -21.74 12.54
CA TRP A 755 -9.74 -21.57 13.96
C TRP A 755 -8.59 -22.48 14.42
N GLY A 756 -8.44 -23.61 13.73
CA GLY A 756 -7.42 -24.65 13.94
C GLY A 756 -7.25 -25.49 12.67
N GLY A 757 -6.44 -26.55 12.75
CA GLY A 757 -6.12 -27.39 11.58
C GLY A 757 -7.37 -27.94 10.86
N GLU A 758 -8.33 -28.43 11.63
CA GLU A 758 -9.60 -29.02 11.17
C GLU A 758 -10.85 -28.29 11.73
N GLU A 759 -10.64 -27.13 12.36
CA GLU A 759 -11.66 -26.38 13.09
C GLU A 759 -11.98 -25.05 12.38
N PHE A 760 -13.26 -24.71 12.30
CA PHE A 760 -13.77 -23.47 11.75
C PHE A 760 -14.67 -22.74 12.77
N ILE A 761 -14.73 -21.43 12.64
CA ILE A 761 -15.63 -20.56 13.41
C ILE A 761 -16.51 -19.78 12.44
N VAL A 762 -17.78 -19.60 12.82
CA VAL A 762 -18.75 -18.80 12.06
C VAL A 762 -19.48 -17.84 12.99
N GLY A 763 -19.50 -16.55 12.67
CA GLY A 763 -20.29 -15.52 13.36
C GLY A 763 -21.37 -14.96 12.44
N MET A 764 -22.63 -15.05 12.86
CA MET A 764 -23.80 -14.69 12.07
C MET A 764 -24.57 -13.54 12.72
N TYR A 765 -24.43 -12.34 12.16
CA TYR A 765 -24.99 -11.10 12.69
C TYR A 765 -26.46 -10.92 12.31
N GLY A 766 -27.29 -10.51 13.29
CA GLY A 766 -28.74 -10.37 13.11
C GLY A 766 -29.46 -11.71 12.92
N ILE A 767 -28.81 -12.83 13.24
CA ILE A 767 -29.33 -14.18 13.07
C ILE A 767 -29.43 -14.86 14.42
N HIS A 768 -30.62 -15.40 14.72
CA HIS A 768 -30.88 -16.23 15.89
C HIS A 768 -30.32 -17.65 15.73
N LYS A 769 -29.98 -18.30 16.84
CA LYS A 769 -29.28 -19.59 16.85
C LYS A 769 -30.06 -20.68 16.17
N GLU A 770 -31.39 -20.68 16.23
CA GLU A 770 -32.23 -21.68 15.56
C GLU A 770 -32.09 -21.59 14.04
N VAL A 771 -32.00 -20.36 13.51
CA VAL A 771 -31.77 -20.12 12.07
C VAL A 771 -30.33 -20.46 11.71
N GLY A 772 -29.37 -20.12 12.58
CA GLY A 772 -27.96 -20.50 12.41
C GLY A 772 -27.75 -22.02 12.35
N VAL A 773 -28.42 -22.78 13.23
CA VAL A 773 -28.39 -24.25 13.23
C VAL A 773 -28.94 -24.80 11.92
N ARG A 774 -30.12 -24.36 11.47
CA ARG A 774 -30.71 -24.82 10.19
C ARG A 774 -29.80 -24.58 9.01
N ARG A 775 -29.19 -23.40 8.95
CA ARG A 775 -28.20 -23.05 7.91
C ARG A 775 -27.02 -24.00 7.93
N LEU A 776 -26.45 -24.30 9.09
CA LEU A 776 -25.36 -25.25 9.22
C LEU A 776 -25.80 -26.69 8.88
N GLU A 777 -27.04 -27.07 9.16
CA GLU A 777 -27.59 -28.37 8.75
C GLU A 777 -27.66 -28.50 7.22
N GLU A 778 -27.97 -27.42 6.49
CA GLU A 778 -27.90 -27.39 5.02
C GLU A 778 -26.47 -27.61 4.51
N VAL A 779 -25.48 -26.95 5.13
CA VAL A 779 -24.05 -27.14 4.82
C VAL A 779 -23.63 -28.59 5.08
N LEU A 780 -24.02 -29.14 6.23
CA LEU A 780 -23.73 -30.53 6.58
C LEU A 780 -24.39 -31.51 5.61
N GLY A 781 -25.62 -31.22 5.19
CA GLY A 781 -26.35 -32.00 4.18
C GLY A 781 -25.62 -32.04 2.83
N ARG A 782 -25.13 -30.88 2.36
CA ARG A 782 -24.33 -30.79 1.12
C ARG A 782 -23.00 -31.55 1.24
N LEU A 783 -22.29 -31.37 2.35
CA LEU A 783 -21.02 -32.07 2.59
C LEU A 783 -21.19 -33.59 2.58
N ARG A 784 -22.28 -34.11 3.17
CA ARG A 784 -22.58 -35.55 3.19
C ARG A 784 -22.88 -36.13 1.81
N GLN A 785 -23.42 -35.33 0.90
CA GLN A 785 -23.74 -35.76 -0.47
C GLN A 785 -22.51 -35.73 -1.38
N PHE A 786 -21.52 -34.91 -1.04
CA PHE A 786 -20.29 -34.81 -1.81
C PHE A 786 -19.38 -36.02 -1.57
N VAL A 787 -18.90 -36.62 -2.65
CA VAL A 787 -17.97 -37.75 -2.62
C VAL A 787 -16.61 -37.23 -3.06
N PHE A 788 -15.64 -37.31 -2.16
CA PHE A 788 -14.25 -36.97 -2.45
C PHE A 788 -13.55 -38.16 -3.09
N GLN A 789 -12.51 -37.89 -3.87
CA GLN A 789 -11.66 -38.89 -4.50
C GLN A 789 -10.22 -38.67 -4.07
N ASP A 790 -9.51 -39.73 -3.72
CA ASP A 790 -8.08 -39.67 -3.42
C ASP A 790 -7.22 -39.74 -4.69
N GLN A 791 -5.90 -39.83 -4.56
CA GLN A 791 -4.99 -39.93 -5.71
C GLN A 791 -5.14 -41.24 -6.51
N SER A 792 -5.86 -42.22 -5.97
CA SER A 792 -6.12 -43.54 -6.57
C SER A 792 -7.56 -43.71 -7.04
N ASP A 793 -8.34 -42.62 -7.10
CA ASP A 793 -9.79 -42.59 -7.38
C ASP A 793 -10.66 -43.39 -6.38
N GLU A 794 -10.19 -43.67 -5.15
CA GLU A 794 -11.01 -44.29 -4.11
C GLU A 794 -12.02 -43.27 -3.56
N PRO A 795 -13.34 -43.53 -3.65
CA PRO A 795 -14.35 -42.60 -3.15
C PRO A 795 -14.44 -42.63 -1.62
N PHE A 796 -14.48 -41.45 -1.00
CA PHE A 796 -14.72 -41.30 0.44
C PHE A 796 -15.62 -40.10 0.76
N GLN A 797 -16.17 -40.08 1.98
CA GLN A 797 -17.06 -39.03 2.45
C GLN A 797 -16.61 -38.52 3.81
N VAL A 798 -16.88 -37.24 4.07
CA VAL A 798 -16.52 -36.55 5.32
C VAL A 798 -17.77 -35.85 5.88
N THR A 799 -17.79 -35.66 7.19
CA THR A 799 -18.83 -34.90 7.90
C THR A 799 -18.20 -33.95 8.90
N PHE A 800 -19.00 -33.08 9.49
CA PHE A 800 -18.57 -32.26 10.63
C PHE A 800 -19.59 -32.31 11.76
N SER A 801 -19.12 -31.97 12.96
CA SER A 801 -19.96 -31.67 14.11
C SER A 801 -19.85 -30.18 14.42
N ALA A 802 -20.92 -29.55 14.90
CA ALA A 802 -20.89 -28.15 15.30
C ALA A 802 -21.61 -27.87 16.63
N GLY A 803 -21.17 -26.81 17.31
CA GLY A 803 -21.81 -26.25 18.48
C GLY A 803 -22.16 -24.77 18.28
N VAL A 804 -23.37 -24.36 18.62
CA VAL A 804 -23.88 -22.99 18.39
C VAL A 804 -24.25 -22.31 19.71
N SER A 805 -23.87 -21.05 19.87
CA SER A 805 -24.27 -20.16 20.96
C SER A 805 -24.77 -18.81 20.42
N GLN A 806 -25.44 -18.00 21.25
CA GLN A 806 -26.06 -16.74 20.85
C GLN A 806 -25.80 -15.61 21.86
N LEU A 807 -25.45 -14.44 21.37
CA LEU A 807 -25.51 -13.17 22.10
C LEU A 807 -26.92 -12.58 21.98
N PRO A 808 -27.54 -12.09 23.08
CA PRO A 808 -27.01 -12.02 24.45
C PRO A 808 -27.33 -13.23 25.36
N GLU A 809 -28.08 -14.22 24.88
CA GLU A 809 -28.61 -15.32 25.70
C GLU A 809 -27.52 -16.15 26.42
N ASP A 810 -26.45 -16.48 25.72
CA ASP A 810 -25.42 -17.42 26.18
C ASP A 810 -24.18 -16.74 26.75
N GLY A 811 -24.13 -15.41 26.73
CA GLY A 811 -23.02 -14.63 27.27
C GLY A 811 -22.93 -13.23 26.67
N SER A 812 -22.20 -12.35 27.37
CA SER A 812 -21.97 -10.95 26.98
C SER A 812 -20.61 -10.69 26.33
N ASP A 813 -19.72 -11.68 26.31
CA ASP A 813 -18.39 -11.61 25.74
C ASP A 813 -18.05 -12.86 24.90
N LEU A 814 -17.04 -12.72 24.02
CA LEU A 814 -16.70 -13.76 23.06
C LEU A 814 -16.19 -15.03 23.74
N GLN A 815 -15.50 -14.90 24.88
CA GLN A 815 -14.96 -16.04 25.62
C GLN A 815 -16.10 -16.91 26.15
N ARG A 816 -17.16 -16.30 26.66
CA ARG A 816 -18.33 -17.02 27.15
C ARG A 816 -19.10 -17.68 26.02
N LEU A 817 -19.36 -16.97 24.93
CA LEU A 817 -20.01 -17.54 23.74
C LEU A 817 -19.22 -18.72 23.17
N TYR A 818 -17.89 -18.59 23.10
CA TYR A 818 -17.00 -19.66 22.67
C TYR A 818 -17.11 -20.88 23.58
N CYS A 819 -17.05 -20.69 24.91
CA CYS A 819 -17.13 -21.78 25.87
C CYS A 819 -18.46 -22.56 25.76
N VAL A 820 -19.57 -21.84 25.57
CA VAL A 820 -20.89 -22.47 25.39
C VAL A 820 -20.98 -23.22 24.07
N ALA A 821 -20.49 -22.64 22.96
CA ALA A 821 -20.43 -23.30 21.67
C ALA A 821 -19.52 -24.55 21.72
N ASP A 822 -18.40 -24.49 22.42
CA ASP A 822 -17.46 -25.62 22.56
C ASP A 822 -18.08 -26.77 23.36
N GLN A 823 -18.82 -26.46 24.43
CA GLN A 823 -19.61 -27.46 25.17
C GLN A 823 -20.70 -28.10 24.31
N ALA A 824 -21.40 -27.31 23.48
CA ALA A 824 -22.38 -27.85 22.54
C ALA A 824 -21.73 -28.76 21.49
N LEU A 825 -20.57 -28.37 20.95
CA LEU A 825 -19.77 -29.18 20.02
C LEU A 825 -19.31 -30.49 20.66
N TYR A 826 -18.85 -30.44 21.91
CA TYR A 826 -18.49 -31.64 22.68
C TYR A 826 -19.68 -32.60 22.82
N ARG A 827 -20.87 -32.09 23.16
CA ARG A 827 -22.10 -32.89 23.23
C ARG A 827 -22.46 -33.51 21.88
N ALA A 828 -22.32 -32.76 20.78
CA ALA A 828 -22.58 -33.26 19.43
C ALA A 828 -21.61 -34.41 19.04
N LYS A 829 -20.32 -34.27 19.38
CA LYS A 829 -19.31 -35.33 19.20
C LYS A 829 -19.63 -36.56 20.05
N ALA A 830 -20.03 -36.39 21.31
CA ALA A 830 -20.38 -37.46 22.23
C ALA A 830 -21.65 -38.23 21.80
N ALA A 831 -22.62 -37.55 21.20
CA ALA A 831 -23.87 -38.14 20.72
C ALA A 831 -23.74 -38.87 19.36
N GLY A 832 -22.51 -39.13 18.88
CA GLY A 832 -22.26 -39.88 17.65
C GLY A 832 -21.76 -39.08 16.45
N ARG A 833 -21.35 -37.81 16.66
CA ARG A 833 -20.86 -36.90 15.62
C ARG A 833 -21.90 -36.59 14.54
N LYS A 834 -21.50 -35.90 13.46
CA LYS A 834 -22.35 -35.60 12.29
C LYS A 834 -23.60 -34.81 12.66
N GLN A 835 -23.55 -33.96 13.67
CA GLN A 835 -24.73 -33.25 14.14
C GLN A 835 -24.36 -31.90 14.74
N ILE A 836 -25.36 -31.04 14.87
CA ILE A 836 -25.19 -29.66 15.28
C ILE A 836 -26.05 -29.44 16.51
N PHE A 837 -25.43 -29.12 17.65
CA PHE A 837 -26.15 -28.80 18.88
C PHE A 837 -26.06 -27.30 19.15
N SER A 838 -27.10 -26.74 19.75
CA SER A 838 -27.08 -25.39 20.32
C SER A 838 -27.02 -25.46 21.85
N SER A 839 -26.77 -24.31 22.47
CA SER A 839 -26.78 -24.10 23.93
C SER A 839 -28.02 -24.65 24.61
#